data_AF-A0A523SZX8-F1
#
_entry.id   AF-A0A523SZX8-F1
#
_cell.length_a   1.000
_cell.length_b   1.000
_cell.length_c   1.000
_cell.angle_alpha   90.00
_cell.angle_beta   90.00
_cell.angle_gamma   90.00
#
_symmetry.space_group_name_H-M   'P 1'
#
loop_
_entity.id
_entity.type
_entity.pdbx_description
1 polymer ?
#
loop_
_entity_poly.entity_id
_entity_poly.type
_entity_poly.pdbx_seq_one_letter_code
_entity_poly.pdbx_strand_id
1 'polypeptide(L)'
;MSLVVVFAIITAPIDSLWQVEYDHILEGLQLMNLEVSDLGYDKLWREDSFRLEIVNDLMNNPLDVPDYVLLSGKEIRELYRPSDYLRFTCLELTGKRFRSEKIKAADIEDAVKEVFELTSQHLDKAFKGLTPDQRDSLIYTAPALWSDEADSLEDGYLGALHAEFGLERDTSYALSKLDILRLAAETDMVELHAAGAILAQGLEELIPLAEELLKQENPPQVQVEGVEGVVYAVYALPDGQKCVIGGPWHNTYTGDFAVIIDLGGNDVYEGRAAGAVGELWTAVSFVLDLAGDDVYRNRTKLVNQGAALFGAALLWDMEGADSYTAFHISHGAGLYGIGMLIDEDGEDSYRAGFFTQGAGNFGSGVLVDREGDDTYRAWDWAQGMGGPWGYGLIADYEGDDLYYAGGVHIHHPLTPDQYRSFAQGFGFGWRDIASGGIGFLYDRQGNDKYISEIYAQATSYWFALGMLLDEQGNDLYTAAQYSQGAGIHLSVGALLDLEGDDHYFSRYGPSQGEGYDWAVGWLLDADGDDVYYASGGQGIGLTNSVGIFVDTRGNDDYCSREGLSQGGANWARGTGGVGMFIDLQGSDRYAEEDKGENNHVWTSGTFALGMDVEAVEPRKEPWQDTVTTFPELDTIESDSAKMARLFHYASLWEVRGDIAKVRTARRMLKEDYAEQAVSYIFNYEFCTYSGLTLRAIEEHFKEFKDTAAYYLYQGLEADNDTIVRNSIYLLGQLEIEGAADTLIKKLEDKRNDSLAGSLVSALGKLKANQAVPAIVPYADHHKERMRILVAEAFSKIKDERAVPVLIDDLSDPYFTVRAAAMAALAQIGEAALEPLEIELDKARKPDYQTTLLRALRNVYTKLEDEEKTSDLKERLAELARPYLDASYPALREQAQRLLDEVEGRSILSPTELFGYPEQAWD
;
A
#
# COMPACT_ATOMS: atom_id res chain seq x y z
N MET A 1 13.03 -25.94 15.26
CA MET A 1 13.41 -24.86 16.19
C MET A 1 13.66 -23.67 15.30
N SER A 2 12.61 -22.91 15.02
CA SER A 2 12.64 -21.87 13.99
C SER A 2 12.78 -20.53 14.68
N LEU A 3 13.76 -19.72 14.25
CA LEU A 3 13.66 -18.28 14.46
C LEU A 3 12.56 -17.80 13.50
N VAL A 4 11.70 -16.92 14.00
CA VAL A 4 10.55 -16.35 13.26
C VAL A 4 11.03 -15.17 12.46
N VAL A 5 10.51 -14.93 11.25
CA VAL A 5 10.74 -13.71 10.46
C VAL A 5 10.80 -12.44 11.33
N VAL A 6 9.68 -12.07 11.98
CA VAL A 6 9.55 -10.91 12.88
C VAL A 6 10.60 -10.89 14.00
N PHE A 7 10.96 -12.04 14.56
CA PHE A 7 11.90 -12.11 15.69
C PHE A 7 13.37 -12.20 15.24
N ALA A 8 13.64 -12.61 14.00
CA ALA A 8 14.97 -12.65 13.40
C ALA A 8 15.43 -11.22 13.09
N ILE A 9 14.65 -10.48 12.30
CA ILE A 9 14.88 -9.07 11.93
C ILE A 9 15.12 -8.21 13.18
N ILE A 10 14.30 -8.39 14.22
CA ILE A 10 14.40 -7.62 15.48
C ILE A 10 15.61 -8.01 16.36
N THR A 11 16.27 -9.18 16.16
CA THR A 11 17.28 -9.68 17.12
C THR A 11 18.63 -10.17 16.58
N ALA A 12 18.83 -10.27 15.26
CA ALA A 12 20.12 -10.58 14.67
C ALA A 12 20.29 -9.88 13.31
N PRO A 13 21.50 -9.41 12.95
CA PRO A 13 21.80 -9.18 11.55
C PRO A 13 21.71 -10.52 10.83
N ILE A 14 20.85 -10.57 9.83
CA ILE A 14 20.82 -11.64 8.83
C ILE A 14 22.02 -11.35 7.91
N ASP A 15 22.83 -12.36 7.57
CA ASP A 15 23.70 -12.25 6.39
C ASP A 15 22.73 -12.25 5.20
N SER A 16 22.43 -11.08 4.60
CA SER A 16 21.24 -10.94 3.75
C SER A 16 21.33 -11.83 2.51
N LEU A 17 20.18 -12.32 2.05
CA LEU A 17 20.11 -13.20 0.88
C LEU A 17 20.51 -12.48 -0.42
N TRP A 18 20.52 -11.15 -0.37
CA TRP A 18 20.75 -10.17 -1.43
C TRP A 18 21.80 -9.14 -0.94
N GLN A 19 22.97 -9.64 -0.50
CA GLN A 19 24.03 -8.82 0.10
C GLN A 19 24.79 -7.94 -0.91
N VAL A 20 24.87 -8.33 -2.19
CA VAL A 20 25.57 -7.55 -3.22
C VAL A 20 24.74 -6.31 -3.57
N GLU A 21 23.44 -6.54 -3.69
CA GLU A 21 22.37 -5.62 -3.98
C GLU A 21 22.22 -4.60 -2.83
N TYR A 22 22.21 -5.10 -1.58
CA TYR A 22 22.26 -4.27 -0.37
C TYR A 22 23.53 -3.41 -0.30
N ASP A 23 24.71 -3.95 -0.63
CA ASP A 23 25.96 -3.19 -0.60
C ASP A 23 25.94 -2.05 -1.64
N HIS A 24 25.39 -2.26 -2.84
CA HIS A 24 25.19 -1.19 -3.83
C HIS A 24 24.14 -0.16 -3.40
N ILE A 25 23.07 -0.55 -2.69
CA ILE A 25 22.18 0.41 -2.01
C ILE A 25 22.97 1.26 -1.01
N LEU A 26 23.86 0.67 -0.20
CA LEU A 26 24.69 1.42 0.73
C LEU A 26 25.66 2.39 0.02
N GLU A 27 26.19 2.04 -1.15
CA GLU A 27 26.99 2.97 -1.96
C GLU A 27 26.12 4.11 -2.52
N GLY A 28 24.94 3.81 -3.05
CA GLY A 28 23.98 4.81 -3.54
C GLY A 28 23.54 5.80 -2.46
N LEU A 29 23.21 5.32 -1.26
CA LEU A 29 22.91 6.15 -0.08
C LEU A 29 24.10 7.02 0.32
N GLN A 30 25.31 6.45 0.36
CA GLN A 30 26.53 7.21 0.66
C GLN A 30 26.78 8.33 -0.35
N LEU A 31 26.60 8.10 -1.65
CA LEU A 31 26.71 9.13 -2.70
C LEU A 31 25.64 10.22 -2.54
N MET A 32 24.42 9.84 -2.15
CA MET A 32 23.37 10.78 -1.77
C MET A 32 23.64 11.52 -0.45
N ASN A 33 24.70 11.18 0.30
CA ASN A 33 25.01 11.70 1.65
C ASN A 33 23.87 11.42 2.64
N LEU A 34 23.39 10.17 2.61
CA LEU A 34 22.38 9.59 3.49
C LEU A 34 22.96 8.37 4.22
N GLU A 35 22.43 8.08 5.41
CA GLU A 35 22.61 6.80 6.11
C GLU A 35 21.30 5.98 6.01
N VAL A 36 21.33 4.66 6.27
CA VAL A 36 20.12 3.81 6.22
C VAL A 36 18.98 4.37 7.09
N SER A 37 19.32 4.94 8.25
CA SER A 37 18.35 5.59 9.14
C SER A 37 17.67 6.84 8.59
N ASP A 38 18.23 7.49 7.56
CA ASP A 38 17.55 8.60 6.88
C ASP A 38 16.32 8.11 6.08
N LEU A 39 16.24 6.83 5.71
CA LEU A 39 15.05 6.23 5.07
C LEU A 39 13.86 6.09 6.05
N GLY A 40 14.13 6.16 7.37
CA GLY A 40 13.18 6.00 8.47
C GLY A 40 12.58 7.30 9.04
N TYR A 41 12.41 8.32 8.21
CA TYR A 41 11.78 9.60 8.58
C TYR A 41 10.33 9.43 9.09
N ASP A 42 9.77 10.45 9.76
CA ASP A 42 8.49 10.37 10.50
C ASP A 42 7.29 10.01 9.60
N LYS A 43 6.94 8.72 9.58
CA LYS A 43 5.75 8.13 8.93
C LYS A 43 4.62 7.81 9.94
N LEU A 44 4.85 7.97 11.24
CA LEU A 44 3.92 7.52 12.29
C LEU A 44 2.94 8.63 12.71
N TRP A 45 2.26 9.20 11.71
CA TRP A 45 1.39 10.37 11.89
C TRP A 45 0.10 10.10 12.65
N ARG A 46 -0.30 8.83 12.76
CA ARG A 46 -1.56 8.41 13.35
C ARG A 46 -1.45 7.01 13.95
N GLU A 47 -1.93 6.92 15.18
CA GLU A 47 -2.21 5.66 15.89
C GLU A 47 -3.68 5.27 15.73
N ASP A 48 -3.94 3.98 15.66
CA ASP A 48 -5.25 3.35 15.82
C ASP A 48 -5.05 1.90 16.32
N SER A 49 -6.12 1.26 16.80
CA SER A 49 -6.03 -0.07 17.43
C SER A 49 -5.73 -1.21 16.47
N PHE A 50 -5.81 -1.00 15.15
CA PHE A 50 -5.62 -2.05 14.14
C PHE A 50 -4.18 -2.12 13.61
N ARG A 51 -3.27 -1.29 14.14
CA ARG A 51 -1.87 -1.26 13.71
C ARG A 51 -1.15 -2.57 14.00
N LEU A 52 -0.64 -3.21 12.95
CA LEU A 52 0.37 -4.26 13.04
C LEU A 52 1.75 -3.64 13.30
N GLU A 53 2.55 -4.24 14.18
CA GLU A 53 3.88 -3.72 14.54
C GLU A 53 4.85 -3.82 13.36
N ILE A 54 4.87 -4.95 12.65
CA ILE A 54 5.73 -5.19 11.49
C ILE A 54 5.58 -4.14 10.37
N VAL A 55 4.38 -3.61 10.14
CA VAL A 55 4.14 -2.54 9.15
C VAL A 55 4.83 -1.24 9.57
N ASN A 56 4.94 -0.95 10.87
CA ASN A 56 5.75 0.19 11.34
C ASN A 56 7.24 -0.09 11.16
N ASP A 57 7.70 -1.29 11.48
CA ASP A 57 9.12 -1.64 11.44
C ASP A 57 9.65 -1.62 9.99
N LEU A 58 8.90 -2.15 9.03
CA LEU A 58 9.22 -2.08 7.60
C LEU A 58 9.08 -0.66 7.01
N MET A 59 8.13 0.15 7.48
CA MET A 59 8.10 1.57 7.11
C MET A 59 9.31 2.34 7.65
N ASN A 60 9.78 2.03 8.86
CA ASN A 60 10.89 2.72 9.51
C ASN A 60 12.26 2.23 9.01
N ASN A 61 12.36 0.96 8.59
CA ASN A 61 13.55 0.35 8.03
C ASN A 61 13.23 -0.22 6.64
N PRO A 62 13.13 0.62 5.58
CA PRO A 62 12.72 0.16 4.25
C PRO A 62 13.60 -0.92 3.63
N LEU A 63 14.85 -1.07 4.09
CA LEU A 63 15.76 -2.13 3.61
C LEU A 63 15.49 -3.51 4.25
N ASP A 64 14.67 -3.59 5.29
CA ASP A 64 14.30 -4.88 5.91
C ASP A 64 13.18 -5.60 5.11
N VAL A 65 12.65 -4.96 4.06
CA VAL A 65 11.49 -5.43 3.29
C VAL A 65 11.78 -6.68 2.45
N PRO A 66 12.85 -6.75 1.62
CA PRO A 66 13.14 -7.98 0.87
C PRO A 66 13.43 -9.17 1.78
N ASP A 67 14.20 -8.96 2.86
CA ASP A 67 14.46 -9.99 3.88
C ASP A 67 13.16 -10.51 4.52
N TYR A 68 12.18 -9.64 4.81
CA TYR A 68 10.88 -10.06 5.33
C TYR A 68 10.08 -10.88 4.31
N VAL A 69 10.03 -10.47 3.05
CA VAL A 69 9.31 -11.20 1.98
C VAL A 69 9.96 -12.57 1.75
N LEU A 70 11.27 -12.63 1.53
CA LEU A 70 12.03 -13.87 1.30
C LEU A 70 11.92 -14.85 2.48
N LEU A 71 11.99 -14.36 3.71
CA LEU A 71 11.81 -15.21 4.89
C LEU A 71 10.36 -15.66 5.07
N SER A 72 9.38 -14.86 4.66
CA SER A 72 7.96 -15.24 4.69
C SER A 72 7.66 -16.33 3.66
N GLY A 73 8.07 -16.14 2.41
CA GLY A 73 7.97 -17.16 1.35
C GLY A 73 8.70 -18.45 1.72
N LYS A 74 9.91 -18.34 2.30
CA LYS A 74 10.63 -19.51 2.83
C LYS A 74 9.90 -20.19 3.99
N GLU A 75 9.34 -19.46 4.96
CA GLU A 75 8.55 -20.10 6.03
C GLU A 75 7.34 -20.81 5.42
N ILE A 76 6.68 -20.25 4.40
CA ILE A 76 5.58 -20.88 3.63
C ILE A 76 6.04 -22.14 2.89
N ARG A 77 7.14 -22.09 2.14
CA ARG A 77 7.72 -23.22 1.39
C ARG A 77 8.05 -24.43 2.26
N GLU A 78 8.27 -24.23 3.56
CA GLU A 78 8.46 -25.29 4.57
C GLU A 78 7.12 -25.82 5.18
N LEU A 79 5.94 -25.32 4.77
CA LEU A 79 4.60 -25.69 5.29
C LEU A 79 3.89 -26.75 4.44
N TYR A 80 4.01 -28.00 4.86
CA TYR A 80 3.20 -29.08 4.29
C TYR A 80 1.79 -29.19 4.90
N ARG A 81 1.60 -28.87 6.20
CA ARG A 81 0.34 -29.17 6.91
C ARG A 81 -0.64 -27.99 6.93
N PRO A 82 -1.94 -28.20 6.63
CA PRO A 82 -2.99 -27.18 6.70
C PRO A 82 -2.97 -26.37 8.00
N SER A 83 -2.85 -27.05 9.14
CA SER A 83 -2.90 -26.38 10.43
C SER A 83 -1.65 -25.56 10.79
N ASP A 84 -0.56 -25.65 10.02
CA ASP A 84 0.64 -24.84 10.22
C ASP A 84 0.56 -23.48 9.50
N TYR A 85 -0.12 -23.36 8.34
CA TYR A 85 -0.46 -22.05 7.72
C TYR A 85 -1.21 -21.14 8.69
N LEU A 86 -2.22 -21.69 9.37
CA LEU A 86 -3.03 -20.95 10.36
C LEU A 86 -2.28 -20.66 11.68
N ARG A 87 -1.08 -21.24 11.88
CA ARG A 87 -0.14 -20.85 12.95
C ARG A 87 0.80 -19.74 12.50
N PHE A 88 1.15 -19.70 11.21
CA PHE A 88 1.92 -18.62 10.58
C PHE A 88 1.11 -17.31 10.50
N THR A 89 -0.07 -17.29 9.88
CA THR A 89 -0.90 -16.07 9.77
C THR A 89 -1.27 -15.46 11.14
N CYS A 90 -1.50 -16.33 12.14
CA CYS A 90 -1.72 -15.89 13.52
C CYS A 90 -0.50 -15.19 14.14
N LEU A 91 0.70 -15.68 13.84
CA LEU A 91 1.94 -15.14 14.37
C LEU A 91 2.21 -13.76 13.81
N GLU A 92 2.04 -13.58 12.50
CA GLU A 92 2.25 -12.30 11.80
C GLU A 92 1.20 -11.25 12.18
N LEU A 93 -0.07 -11.64 12.34
CA LEU A 93 -1.13 -10.70 12.79
C LEU A 93 -1.07 -10.34 14.27
N THR A 94 -0.51 -11.19 15.15
CA THR A 94 -0.70 -11.04 16.61
C THR A 94 0.57 -11.03 17.46
N GLY A 95 1.73 -11.36 16.88
CA GLY A 95 3.01 -11.55 17.57
C GLY A 95 3.02 -12.75 18.54
N LYS A 96 2.01 -13.64 18.48
CA LYS A 96 1.76 -14.69 19.48
C LYS A 96 1.66 -16.06 18.84
N ARG A 97 2.04 -17.08 19.60
CA ARG A 97 1.85 -18.50 19.25
C ARG A 97 0.86 -19.13 20.23
N PHE A 98 -0.15 -19.82 19.71
CA PHE A 98 -1.02 -20.72 20.49
C PHE A 98 -0.48 -22.16 20.45
N ARG A 99 -1.25 -23.09 21.03
CA ARG A 99 -1.10 -24.54 20.83
C ARG A 99 -2.49 -25.11 20.58
N SER A 100 -2.68 -25.82 19.47
CA SER A 100 -3.88 -26.62 19.26
C SER A 100 -3.92 -27.77 20.27
N GLU A 101 -5.13 -28.20 20.62
CA GLU A 101 -5.33 -29.41 21.40
C GLU A 101 -5.13 -30.66 20.52
N LYS A 102 -5.03 -31.83 21.15
CA LYS A 102 -5.02 -33.11 20.42
C LYS A 102 -6.39 -33.77 20.51
N ILE A 103 -7.04 -33.92 19.35
CA ILE A 103 -8.16 -34.84 19.11
C ILE A 103 -7.74 -36.27 19.52
N LYS A 104 -8.67 -37.05 20.07
CA LYS A 104 -8.46 -38.40 20.63
C LYS A 104 -9.69 -39.31 20.45
N ALA A 105 -10.29 -39.25 19.26
CA ALA A 105 -11.36 -40.16 18.89
C ALA A 105 -10.91 -41.62 18.73
N ALA A 106 -11.88 -42.53 18.75
CA ALA A 106 -11.68 -43.96 18.52
C ALA A 106 -12.22 -44.44 17.16
N ASP A 107 -13.07 -43.63 16.53
CA ASP A 107 -13.64 -43.81 15.19
C ASP A 107 -14.02 -42.44 14.59
N ILE A 108 -14.48 -42.44 13.35
CA ILE A 108 -14.79 -41.22 12.59
C ILE A 108 -16.01 -40.43 13.12
N GLU A 109 -16.98 -41.10 13.78
CA GLU A 109 -18.16 -40.43 14.33
C GLU A 109 -17.79 -39.60 15.57
N ASP A 110 -16.95 -40.16 16.45
CA ASP A 110 -16.39 -39.43 17.58
C ASP A 110 -15.40 -38.34 17.11
N ALA A 111 -14.63 -38.58 16.04
CA ALA A 111 -13.64 -37.64 15.50
C ALA A 111 -14.28 -36.35 14.98
N VAL A 112 -15.25 -36.45 14.07
CA VAL A 112 -15.95 -35.28 13.50
C VAL A 112 -16.60 -34.45 14.60
N LYS A 113 -17.17 -35.10 15.63
CA LYS A 113 -17.79 -34.40 16.77
C LYS A 113 -16.77 -33.72 17.68
N GLU A 114 -15.64 -34.36 17.97
CA GLU A 114 -14.57 -33.74 18.79
C GLU A 114 -13.97 -32.52 18.07
N VAL A 115 -13.72 -32.61 16.76
CA VAL A 115 -13.26 -31.48 15.92
C VAL A 115 -14.27 -30.34 15.95
N PHE A 116 -15.55 -30.62 15.70
CA PHE A 116 -16.61 -29.61 15.67
C PHE A 116 -16.82 -28.92 17.03
N GLU A 117 -16.84 -29.69 18.11
CA GLU A 117 -17.00 -29.21 19.49
C GLU A 117 -15.80 -28.35 19.92
N LEU A 118 -14.57 -28.82 19.72
CA LEU A 118 -13.36 -28.06 20.10
C LEU A 118 -13.22 -26.77 19.28
N THR A 119 -13.50 -26.81 17.97
CA THR A 119 -13.50 -25.62 17.11
C THR A 119 -14.53 -24.60 17.61
N SER A 120 -15.77 -25.04 17.87
CA SER A 120 -16.84 -24.19 18.42
C SER A 120 -16.46 -23.57 19.77
N GLN A 121 -15.85 -24.34 20.67
CA GLN A 121 -15.35 -23.84 21.96
C GLN A 121 -14.26 -22.77 21.83
N HIS A 122 -13.48 -22.76 20.75
CA HIS A 122 -12.50 -21.70 20.48
C HIS A 122 -13.14 -20.46 19.85
N LEU A 123 -14.12 -20.62 18.94
CA LEU A 123 -14.92 -19.51 18.41
C LEU A 123 -15.71 -18.78 19.52
N ASP A 124 -16.25 -19.52 20.50
CA ASP A 124 -16.91 -18.95 21.69
C ASP A 124 -15.95 -18.20 22.63
N LYS A 125 -14.65 -18.51 22.61
CA LYS A 125 -13.63 -17.69 23.29
C LYS A 125 -13.30 -16.44 22.47
N ALA A 126 -13.11 -16.61 21.15
CA ALA A 126 -12.75 -15.55 20.21
C ALA A 126 -13.76 -14.40 20.22
N PHE A 127 -15.06 -14.70 20.13
CA PHE A 127 -16.11 -13.68 20.07
C PHE A 127 -16.73 -13.34 21.42
N LYS A 128 -16.10 -13.72 22.54
CA LYS A 128 -16.65 -13.56 23.90
C LYS A 128 -16.91 -12.11 24.33
N GLY A 129 -16.28 -11.14 23.70
CA GLY A 129 -16.54 -9.71 23.92
C GLY A 129 -17.86 -9.22 23.29
N LEU A 130 -18.44 -9.98 22.36
CA LEU A 130 -19.64 -9.62 21.60
C LEU A 130 -20.90 -10.31 22.14
N THR A 131 -22.03 -9.60 22.14
CA THR A 131 -23.35 -10.22 22.33
C THR A 131 -23.85 -10.85 21.02
N PRO A 132 -24.80 -11.81 21.06
CA PRO A 132 -25.44 -12.34 19.85
C PRO A 132 -26.02 -11.24 18.96
N ASP A 133 -26.73 -10.26 19.54
CA ASP A 133 -27.27 -9.09 18.83
C ASP A 133 -26.17 -8.27 18.10
N GLN A 134 -24.95 -8.22 18.64
CA GLN A 134 -23.79 -7.55 18.00
C GLN A 134 -23.17 -8.42 16.90
N ARG A 135 -23.07 -9.74 17.09
CA ARG A 135 -22.65 -10.69 16.04
C ARG A 135 -23.62 -10.62 14.85
N ASP A 136 -24.92 -10.71 15.11
CA ASP A 136 -25.99 -10.59 14.11
C ASP A 136 -25.93 -9.26 13.35
N SER A 137 -25.76 -8.14 14.06
CA SER A 137 -25.62 -6.81 13.44
C SER A 137 -24.38 -6.70 12.53
N LEU A 138 -23.27 -7.36 12.88
CA LEU A 138 -22.07 -7.40 12.05
C LEU A 138 -22.27 -8.29 10.82
N ILE A 139 -22.80 -9.50 11.00
CA ILE A 139 -23.18 -10.44 9.93
C ILE A 139 -24.13 -9.76 8.92
N TYR A 140 -25.09 -8.96 9.40
CA TYR A 140 -26.02 -8.20 8.57
C TYR A 140 -25.30 -7.17 7.67
N THR A 141 -24.24 -6.53 8.19
CA THR A 141 -23.46 -5.54 7.43
C THR A 141 -22.32 -6.11 6.60
N ALA A 142 -21.77 -7.28 6.96
CA ALA A 142 -20.52 -7.79 6.41
C ALA A 142 -20.52 -7.97 4.87
N PRO A 143 -21.58 -8.50 4.21
CA PRO A 143 -21.63 -8.59 2.75
C PRO A 143 -21.60 -7.23 2.04
N ALA A 144 -21.98 -6.14 2.69
CA ALA A 144 -21.95 -4.78 2.13
C ALA A 144 -20.63 -4.03 2.40
N LEU A 145 -19.67 -4.65 3.08
CA LEU A 145 -18.47 -3.95 3.56
C LEU A 145 -17.48 -3.58 2.45
N TRP A 146 -17.48 -4.38 1.38
CA TRP A 146 -16.55 -4.31 0.24
C TRP A 146 -17.26 -4.04 -1.11
N SER A 147 -18.61 -4.07 -1.13
CA SER A 147 -19.42 -3.69 -2.29
C SER A 147 -19.43 -2.18 -2.53
N ASP A 148 -19.68 -1.74 -3.76
CA ASP A 148 -19.73 -0.32 -4.11
C ASP A 148 -21.12 0.30 -3.92
N GLU A 149 -21.25 1.24 -2.97
CA GLU A 149 -22.47 2.02 -2.75
C GLU A 149 -22.89 2.87 -3.97
N ALA A 150 -22.01 3.06 -4.95
CA ALA A 150 -22.27 3.82 -6.17
C ALA A 150 -22.68 2.95 -7.38
N ASP A 151 -22.61 1.61 -7.32
CA ASP A 151 -23.08 0.80 -8.45
C ASP A 151 -24.61 0.73 -8.48
N SER A 152 -25.17 1.17 -9.60
CA SER A 152 -26.62 1.23 -9.85
C SER A 152 -27.18 -0.04 -10.50
N LEU A 153 -26.32 -1.04 -10.76
CA LEU A 153 -26.66 -2.31 -11.40
C LEU A 153 -26.88 -3.46 -10.40
N GLU A 154 -26.47 -3.31 -9.14
CA GLU A 154 -26.58 -4.34 -8.10
C GLU A 154 -27.73 -4.09 -7.11
N ASP A 155 -28.40 -5.17 -6.67
CA ASP A 155 -29.29 -5.14 -5.50
C ASP A 155 -28.43 -5.13 -4.23
N GLY A 156 -28.30 -3.97 -3.57
CA GLY A 156 -27.33 -3.76 -2.48
C GLY A 156 -27.30 -4.84 -1.39
N TYR A 157 -26.10 -5.34 -1.10
CA TYR A 157 -25.82 -6.55 -0.29
C TYR A 157 -26.12 -6.45 1.21
N LEU A 158 -26.51 -5.27 1.73
CA LEU A 158 -26.84 -5.05 3.14
C LEU A 158 -27.98 -5.99 3.57
N GLY A 159 -27.73 -6.88 4.53
CA GLY A 159 -28.69 -7.90 4.97
C GLY A 159 -29.02 -8.98 3.93
N ALA A 160 -28.21 -9.16 2.88
CA ALA A 160 -28.46 -10.17 1.85
C ALA A 160 -28.33 -11.61 2.40
N LEU A 161 -27.37 -11.86 3.30
CA LEU A 161 -27.21 -13.17 3.92
C LEU A 161 -28.41 -13.54 4.81
N HIS A 162 -28.95 -12.58 5.57
CA HIS A 162 -30.22 -12.75 6.30
C HIS A 162 -31.40 -13.11 5.37
N ALA A 163 -31.40 -12.60 4.13
CA ALA A 163 -32.41 -12.93 3.13
C ALA A 163 -32.28 -14.36 2.57
N GLU A 164 -31.07 -14.95 2.51
CA GLU A 164 -30.87 -16.37 2.18
C GLU A 164 -31.61 -17.28 3.18
N PHE A 165 -31.63 -16.89 4.46
CA PHE A 165 -32.34 -17.59 5.53
C PHE A 165 -33.81 -17.13 5.72
N GLY A 166 -34.32 -16.29 4.82
CA GLY A 166 -35.72 -15.85 4.82
C GLY A 166 -36.12 -14.88 5.95
N LEU A 167 -35.16 -14.18 6.55
CA LEU A 167 -35.38 -13.20 7.60
C LEU A 167 -35.77 -11.82 7.01
N GLU A 168 -36.47 -10.98 7.78
CA GLU A 168 -36.87 -9.64 7.32
C GLU A 168 -35.68 -8.67 7.29
N ARG A 169 -35.58 -7.86 6.21
CA ARG A 169 -34.43 -7.01 5.89
C ARG A 169 -34.77 -5.52 6.00
N ASP A 170 -34.54 -4.92 7.18
CA ASP A 170 -34.67 -3.47 7.37
C ASP A 170 -33.40 -2.74 6.90
N THR A 171 -33.35 -2.39 5.61
CA THR A 171 -32.22 -1.67 5.00
C THR A 171 -32.12 -0.20 5.46
N SER A 172 -32.94 0.26 6.41
CA SER A 172 -32.73 1.56 7.09
C SER A 172 -31.74 1.47 8.27
N TYR A 173 -31.38 0.26 8.68
CA TYR A 173 -30.36 -0.01 9.70
C TYR A 173 -29.05 -0.49 9.08
N ALA A 174 -27.95 0.18 9.42
CA ALA A 174 -26.58 -0.25 9.14
C ALA A 174 -25.65 0.25 10.25
N LEU A 175 -24.63 -0.53 10.61
CA LEU A 175 -23.55 -0.09 11.49
C LEU A 175 -22.65 0.93 10.75
N SER A 176 -22.20 1.98 11.44
CA SER A 176 -21.17 2.85 10.87
C SER A 176 -19.82 2.14 10.84
N LYS A 177 -18.90 2.50 9.94
CA LYS A 177 -17.55 1.90 9.92
C LYS A 177 -16.81 2.04 11.27
N LEU A 178 -17.14 3.04 12.09
CA LEU A 178 -16.62 3.18 13.46
C LEU A 178 -17.27 2.23 14.48
N ASP A 179 -18.55 1.90 14.32
CA ASP A 179 -19.21 0.86 15.13
C ASP A 179 -18.69 -0.53 14.77
N ILE A 180 -18.50 -0.79 13.47
CA ILE A 180 -17.90 -2.01 12.92
C ILE A 180 -16.51 -2.23 13.51
N LEU A 181 -15.62 -1.22 13.44
CA LEU A 181 -14.28 -1.27 14.05
C LEU A 181 -14.31 -1.45 15.57
N ARG A 182 -15.18 -0.73 16.29
CA ARG A 182 -15.30 -0.86 17.75
C ARG A 182 -15.67 -2.30 18.15
N LEU A 183 -16.53 -2.96 17.40
CA LEU A 183 -16.92 -4.34 17.70
C LEU A 183 -15.86 -5.36 17.23
N ALA A 184 -15.22 -5.13 16.08
CA ALA A 184 -14.11 -5.97 15.63
C ALA A 184 -12.98 -6.05 16.66
N ALA A 185 -12.66 -4.93 17.31
CA ALA A 185 -11.65 -4.83 18.37
C ALA A 185 -11.92 -5.67 19.63
N GLU A 186 -13.14 -6.21 19.82
CA GLU A 186 -13.51 -7.09 20.93
C GLU A 186 -13.25 -8.60 20.62
N THR A 187 -12.64 -8.90 19.47
CA THR A 187 -12.34 -10.27 19.01
C THR A 187 -10.96 -10.72 19.46
N ASP A 188 -10.86 -11.87 20.14
CA ASP A 188 -9.56 -12.50 20.41
C ASP A 188 -9.05 -13.26 19.18
N MET A 189 -8.23 -12.55 18.39
CA MET A 189 -7.61 -13.06 17.17
C MET A 189 -6.76 -14.32 17.37
N VAL A 190 -6.24 -14.58 18.58
CA VAL A 190 -5.43 -15.79 18.85
C VAL A 190 -6.34 -16.99 19.05
N GLU A 191 -7.46 -16.82 19.76
CA GLU A 191 -8.47 -17.87 19.91
C GLU A 191 -9.21 -18.14 18.58
N LEU A 192 -9.38 -17.13 17.72
CA LEU A 192 -9.94 -17.28 16.37
C LEU A 192 -9.07 -18.19 15.48
N HIS A 193 -7.76 -17.92 15.41
CA HIS A 193 -6.82 -18.78 14.69
C HIS A 193 -6.66 -20.15 15.33
N ALA A 194 -6.75 -20.25 16.67
CA ALA A 194 -6.74 -21.53 17.36
C ALA A 194 -7.95 -22.41 16.97
N ALA A 195 -9.12 -21.81 16.71
CA ALA A 195 -10.26 -22.54 16.16
C ALA A 195 -9.95 -23.11 14.77
N GLY A 196 -9.52 -22.26 13.83
CA GLY A 196 -9.17 -22.70 12.47
C GLY A 196 -8.08 -23.78 12.44
N ALA A 197 -7.02 -23.62 13.22
CA ALA A 197 -5.94 -24.61 13.29
C ALA A 197 -6.30 -25.90 14.04
N ILE A 198 -7.38 -25.90 14.84
CA ILE A 198 -7.98 -27.12 15.41
C ILE A 198 -8.88 -27.81 14.38
N LEU A 199 -9.64 -27.05 13.58
CA LEU A 199 -10.40 -27.57 12.45
C LEU A 199 -9.47 -28.25 11.45
N ALA A 200 -8.43 -27.55 10.97
CA ALA A 200 -7.44 -28.07 10.03
C ALA A 200 -6.71 -29.31 10.57
N GLN A 201 -6.22 -29.29 11.82
CA GLN A 201 -5.64 -30.49 12.44
C GLN A 201 -6.68 -31.61 12.63
N GLY A 202 -7.97 -31.26 12.68
CA GLY A 202 -9.07 -32.21 12.68
C GLY A 202 -9.15 -33.02 11.39
N LEU A 203 -9.09 -32.37 10.23
CA LEU A 203 -9.12 -33.06 8.94
C LEU A 203 -7.86 -33.92 8.74
N GLU A 204 -6.69 -33.43 9.17
CA GLU A 204 -5.43 -34.19 9.16
C GLU A 204 -5.52 -35.53 9.94
N GLU A 205 -6.29 -35.58 11.04
CA GLU A 205 -6.50 -36.81 11.83
C GLU A 205 -7.78 -37.58 11.39
N LEU A 206 -8.59 -37.03 10.46
CA LEU A 206 -9.77 -37.68 9.85
C LEU A 206 -9.42 -38.50 8.60
N ILE A 207 -8.51 -38.04 7.74
CA ILE A 207 -8.06 -38.75 6.52
C ILE A 207 -7.83 -40.27 6.75
N PRO A 208 -6.98 -40.71 7.71
CA PRO A 208 -6.74 -42.14 7.92
C PRO A 208 -7.98 -42.92 8.42
N LEU A 209 -8.95 -42.24 9.05
CA LEU A 209 -10.22 -42.84 9.47
C LEU A 209 -11.20 -42.95 8.29
N ALA A 210 -11.18 -42.00 7.37
CA ALA A 210 -11.94 -42.03 6.12
C ALA A 210 -11.41 -43.15 5.20
N GLU A 211 -10.09 -43.28 5.04
CA GLU A 211 -9.49 -44.43 4.36
C GLU A 211 -9.89 -45.79 4.99
N GLU A 212 -10.15 -45.85 6.31
CA GLU A 212 -10.61 -47.09 6.96
C GLU A 212 -12.06 -47.47 6.60
N LEU A 213 -12.86 -46.53 6.08
CA LEU A 213 -14.17 -46.81 5.50
C LEU A 213 -14.07 -47.43 4.09
N LEU A 214 -13.13 -46.96 3.26
CA LEU A 214 -12.83 -47.55 1.94
C LEU A 214 -12.48 -49.05 2.02
N LYS A 215 -11.92 -49.48 3.14
CA LYS A 215 -11.47 -50.86 3.39
C LYS A 215 -12.62 -51.82 3.78
N GLN A 216 -13.88 -51.36 3.79
CA GLN A 216 -15.06 -52.17 4.13
C GLN A 216 -15.71 -52.83 2.90
N GLU A 217 -15.86 -54.17 2.89
CA GLU A 217 -16.44 -54.90 1.74
C GLU A 217 -17.94 -54.62 1.48
N ASN A 218 -18.69 -54.25 2.53
CA ASN A 218 -20.15 -54.02 2.48
C ASN A 218 -20.53 -52.92 3.50
N PRO A 219 -20.22 -51.65 3.22
CA PRO A 219 -20.58 -50.53 4.10
C PRO A 219 -22.10 -50.33 4.16
N PRO A 220 -22.64 -49.65 5.18
CA PRO A 220 -24.03 -49.23 5.19
C PRO A 220 -24.33 -48.32 3.99
N GLN A 221 -25.57 -48.32 3.51
CA GLN A 221 -26.02 -47.37 2.50
C GLN A 221 -27.24 -46.64 3.02
N VAL A 222 -27.11 -45.32 3.17
CA VAL A 222 -28.13 -44.40 3.67
C VAL A 222 -28.73 -43.63 2.48
N GLN A 223 -29.96 -43.14 2.64
CA GLN A 223 -30.59 -42.23 1.69
C GLN A 223 -30.80 -40.89 2.38
N VAL A 224 -30.29 -39.82 1.77
CA VAL A 224 -30.21 -38.49 2.37
C VAL A 224 -30.90 -37.48 1.47
N GLU A 225 -31.82 -36.71 2.05
CA GLU A 225 -32.40 -35.55 1.37
C GLU A 225 -31.30 -34.51 1.12
N GLY A 226 -31.04 -34.21 -0.16
CA GLY A 226 -29.95 -33.35 -0.62
C GLY A 226 -28.70 -34.07 -1.14
N VAL A 227 -28.70 -35.41 -1.25
CA VAL A 227 -27.63 -36.18 -1.89
C VAL A 227 -28.21 -37.16 -2.91
N GLU A 228 -27.80 -37.05 -4.17
CA GLU A 228 -28.03 -38.10 -5.18
C GLU A 228 -26.74 -38.92 -5.33
N GLY A 229 -26.67 -40.11 -4.69
CA GLY A 229 -25.43 -40.90 -4.62
C GLY A 229 -25.50 -42.05 -3.61
N VAL A 230 -24.34 -42.52 -3.14
CA VAL A 230 -24.15 -43.60 -2.17
C VAL A 230 -23.50 -43.08 -0.87
N VAL A 231 -24.34 -42.63 0.06
CA VAL A 231 -23.90 -42.19 1.39
C VAL A 231 -23.62 -43.37 2.32
N TYR A 232 -22.41 -43.45 2.88
CA TYR A 232 -22.01 -44.48 3.85
C TYR A 232 -22.58 -44.21 5.25
N ALA A 233 -22.57 -42.94 5.70
CA ALA A 233 -23.05 -42.55 7.03
C ALA A 233 -23.62 -41.13 7.08
N VAL A 234 -24.46 -40.86 8.09
CA VAL A 234 -24.91 -39.51 8.45
C VAL A 234 -24.90 -39.39 9.96
N TYR A 235 -24.25 -38.35 10.48
CA TYR A 235 -24.20 -38.06 11.91
C TYR A 235 -24.85 -36.72 12.23
N ALA A 236 -25.46 -36.62 13.42
CA ALA A 236 -25.90 -35.35 13.98
C ALA A 236 -24.73 -34.69 14.72
N LEU A 237 -24.49 -33.42 14.42
CA LEU A 237 -23.47 -32.57 15.03
C LEU A 237 -24.00 -31.92 16.33
N PRO A 238 -23.14 -31.39 17.21
CA PRO A 238 -23.53 -30.83 18.51
C PRO A 238 -24.59 -29.71 18.45
N ASP A 239 -24.59 -28.93 17.38
CA ASP A 239 -25.52 -27.83 17.10
C ASP A 239 -26.86 -28.29 16.47
N GLY A 240 -26.92 -29.54 16.02
CA GLY A 240 -28.07 -30.13 15.32
C GLY A 240 -27.94 -30.19 13.79
N GLN A 241 -26.85 -29.70 13.20
CA GLN A 241 -26.57 -29.88 11.77
C GLN A 241 -26.12 -31.33 11.46
N LYS A 242 -25.86 -31.60 10.18
CA LYS A 242 -25.46 -32.92 9.68
C LYS A 242 -24.01 -32.95 9.24
N CYS A 243 -23.33 -34.03 9.62
CA CYS A 243 -22.22 -34.59 8.86
C CYS A 243 -22.78 -35.66 7.91
N VAL A 244 -22.35 -35.63 6.65
CA VAL A 244 -22.57 -36.69 5.66
C VAL A 244 -21.22 -37.32 5.35
N ILE A 245 -21.16 -38.65 5.27
CA ILE A 245 -20.03 -39.36 4.69
C ILE A 245 -20.48 -39.99 3.38
N GLY A 246 -19.83 -39.59 2.29
CA GLY A 246 -20.08 -40.07 0.94
C GLY A 246 -19.63 -41.51 0.72
N GLY A 247 -19.10 -41.78 -0.46
CA GLY A 247 -18.73 -43.11 -0.91
C GLY A 247 -18.02 -43.02 -2.26
N PRO A 248 -17.11 -43.97 -2.58
CA PRO A 248 -16.11 -43.87 -3.65
C PRO A 248 -16.68 -43.99 -5.08
N TRP A 249 -17.78 -43.27 -5.36
CA TRP A 249 -18.56 -43.24 -6.59
C TRP A 249 -19.40 -41.95 -6.66
N HIS A 250 -19.27 -41.19 -7.75
CA HIS A 250 -20.13 -40.07 -8.17
C HIS A 250 -21.44 -39.89 -7.38
N ASN A 251 -21.44 -38.95 -6.45
CA ASN A 251 -22.58 -38.35 -5.79
C ASN A 251 -22.82 -36.92 -6.31
N THR A 252 -23.88 -36.29 -5.80
CA THR A 252 -24.18 -34.88 -6.07
C THR A 252 -24.84 -34.27 -4.84
N TYR A 253 -24.14 -33.32 -4.22
CA TYR A 253 -24.50 -32.65 -2.98
C TYR A 253 -25.28 -31.37 -3.24
N THR A 254 -26.61 -31.48 -3.28
CA THR A 254 -27.53 -30.33 -3.45
C THR A 254 -28.03 -29.76 -2.11
N GLY A 255 -27.88 -30.50 -1.01
CA GLY A 255 -28.24 -30.07 0.33
C GLY A 255 -27.18 -29.23 1.02
N ASP A 256 -27.59 -28.44 2.03
CA ASP A 256 -26.66 -27.78 2.93
C ASP A 256 -26.28 -28.75 4.07
N PHE A 257 -25.00 -29.11 4.12
CA PHE A 257 -24.40 -29.99 5.11
C PHE A 257 -23.22 -29.27 5.76
N ALA A 258 -23.19 -29.21 7.09
CA ALA A 258 -22.11 -28.51 7.80
C ALA A 258 -20.79 -29.28 7.69
N VAL A 259 -20.85 -30.61 7.56
CA VAL A 259 -19.69 -31.44 7.23
C VAL A 259 -20.03 -32.38 6.08
N ILE A 260 -19.16 -32.43 5.08
CA ILE A 260 -19.08 -33.54 4.11
C ILE A 260 -17.70 -34.17 4.26
N ILE A 261 -17.64 -35.49 4.24
CA ILE A 261 -16.40 -36.25 4.01
C ILE A 261 -16.73 -37.21 2.88
N ASP A 262 -16.26 -36.97 1.66
CA ASP A 262 -16.37 -38.00 0.63
C ASP A 262 -15.24 -39.03 0.76
N LEU A 263 -15.35 -40.07 -0.05
CA LEU A 263 -14.40 -41.15 -0.20
C LEU A 263 -13.98 -41.30 -1.67
N GLY A 264 -14.36 -40.35 -2.54
CA GLY A 264 -13.85 -40.14 -3.89
C GLY A 264 -14.77 -40.52 -5.06
N GLY A 265 -14.29 -40.26 -6.27
CA GLY A 265 -15.00 -40.33 -7.53
C GLY A 265 -15.60 -38.97 -7.90
N ASN A 266 -15.51 -38.61 -9.18
CA ASN A 266 -15.96 -37.35 -9.78
C ASN A 266 -17.34 -36.85 -9.28
N ASP A 267 -17.37 -35.97 -8.28
CA ASP A 267 -18.54 -35.51 -7.54
C ASP A 267 -18.96 -34.08 -7.94
N VAL A 268 -20.07 -33.61 -7.37
CA VAL A 268 -20.66 -32.30 -7.70
C VAL A 268 -21.28 -31.64 -6.48
N TYR A 269 -20.72 -30.52 -6.04
CA TYR A 269 -21.13 -29.81 -4.84
C TYR A 269 -21.92 -28.52 -5.17
N GLU A 270 -23.26 -28.60 -5.18
CA GLU A 270 -24.16 -27.45 -5.42
C GLU A 270 -24.72 -26.82 -4.13
N GLY A 271 -24.55 -27.47 -2.98
CA GLY A 271 -24.92 -26.99 -1.65
C GLY A 271 -23.99 -25.89 -1.11
N ARG A 272 -24.12 -25.55 0.19
CA ARG A 272 -23.15 -24.71 0.91
C ARG A 272 -21.98 -25.55 1.44
N ALA A 273 -21.29 -26.22 0.53
CA ALA A 273 -20.03 -26.91 0.83
C ALA A 273 -19.04 -25.93 1.51
N ALA A 274 -18.44 -26.38 2.62
CA ALA A 274 -17.45 -25.67 3.44
C ALA A 274 -17.73 -24.17 3.65
N GLY A 275 -18.98 -23.77 3.93
CA GLY A 275 -19.36 -22.37 4.16
C GLY A 275 -19.88 -22.11 5.56
N ALA A 276 -19.08 -21.48 6.43
CA ALA A 276 -19.50 -21.10 7.78
C ALA A 276 -20.09 -19.67 7.82
N VAL A 277 -21.22 -19.50 8.52
CA VAL A 277 -21.99 -18.22 8.56
C VAL A 277 -22.43 -17.84 9.99
N GLY A 278 -21.74 -18.37 10.99
CA GLY A 278 -21.99 -18.09 12.40
C GLY A 278 -23.41 -18.42 12.85
N GLU A 279 -24.01 -17.48 13.58
CA GLU A 279 -25.32 -17.58 14.24
C GLU A 279 -26.50 -17.87 13.28
N LEU A 280 -26.34 -17.67 11.96
CA LEU A 280 -27.41 -17.89 10.98
C LEU A 280 -27.61 -19.36 10.60
N TRP A 281 -26.59 -20.22 10.76
CA TRP A 281 -26.71 -21.65 10.42
C TRP A 281 -25.71 -22.56 11.15
N THR A 282 -24.41 -22.31 10.96
CA THR A 282 -23.30 -22.94 11.69
C THR A 282 -22.09 -22.02 11.69
N ALA A 283 -21.33 -22.05 12.79
CA ALA A 283 -20.03 -21.39 12.94
C ALA A 283 -18.84 -22.28 12.52
N VAL A 284 -19.06 -23.58 12.28
CA VAL A 284 -18.04 -24.53 11.83
C VAL A 284 -18.56 -25.28 10.60
N SER A 285 -17.81 -25.27 9.50
CA SER A 285 -18.19 -26.04 8.30
C SER A 285 -16.97 -26.58 7.56
N PHE A 286 -16.99 -27.83 7.09
CA PHE A 286 -15.90 -28.36 6.28
C PHE A 286 -16.29 -29.38 5.23
N VAL A 287 -15.44 -29.50 4.22
CA VAL A 287 -15.40 -30.60 3.25
C VAL A 287 -13.99 -31.22 3.30
N LEU A 288 -13.95 -32.54 3.20
CA LEU A 288 -12.76 -33.32 2.91
C LEU A 288 -13.17 -34.29 1.81
N ASP A 289 -12.67 -34.11 0.59
CA ASP A 289 -12.67 -35.20 -0.39
C ASP A 289 -11.41 -36.06 -0.19
N LEU A 290 -11.27 -37.12 -0.97
CA LEU A 290 -10.10 -38.00 -1.01
C LEU A 290 -9.59 -38.30 -2.43
N ALA A 291 -10.38 -38.11 -3.50
CA ALA A 291 -9.93 -38.23 -4.91
C ALA A 291 -11.09 -38.12 -5.93
N GLY A 292 -11.10 -37.18 -6.88
CA GLY A 292 -11.98 -37.17 -8.06
C GLY A 292 -11.81 -35.92 -8.93
N ASP A 293 -11.96 -36.00 -10.27
CA ASP A 293 -12.07 -34.76 -11.09
C ASP A 293 -13.46 -34.15 -10.87
N ASP A 294 -13.56 -33.11 -10.04
CA ASP A 294 -14.72 -32.71 -9.27
C ASP A 294 -15.29 -31.32 -9.66
N VAL A 295 -16.48 -30.97 -9.12
CA VAL A 295 -17.16 -29.72 -9.50
C VAL A 295 -17.87 -29.00 -8.34
N TYR A 296 -17.10 -28.18 -7.64
CA TYR A 296 -17.50 -27.30 -6.55
C TYR A 296 -18.27 -26.03 -6.99
N ARG A 297 -19.60 -26.09 -7.14
CA ARG A 297 -20.39 -25.09 -7.89
C ARG A 297 -21.57 -24.45 -7.14
N ASN A 298 -21.36 -23.29 -6.48
CA ASN A 298 -22.45 -22.48 -5.91
C ASN A 298 -22.38 -20.97 -6.20
N ARG A 299 -23.09 -20.53 -7.25
CA ARG A 299 -23.25 -19.11 -7.63
C ARG A 299 -24.48 -18.41 -6.98
N THR A 300 -25.03 -18.95 -5.90
CA THR A 300 -26.31 -18.45 -5.31
C THR A 300 -26.26 -18.10 -3.82
N LYS A 301 -25.23 -18.56 -3.11
CA LYS A 301 -25.05 -18.34 -1.67
C LYS A 301 -23.78 -17.53 -1.44
N LEU A 302 -23.83 -16.51 -0.59
CA LEU A 302 -22.75 -15.55 -0.41
C LEU A 302 -21.51 -16.08 0.32
N VAL A 303 -21.57 -17.27 0.94
CA VAL A 303 -20.43 -17.87 1.65
C VAL A 303 -20.42 -19.37 1.39
N ASN A 304 -19.38 -19.90 0.73
CA ASN A 304 -19.16 -21.31 0.38
C ASN A 304 -17.69 -21.57 -0.06
N GLN A 305 -17.32 -22.85 -0.26
CA GLN A 305 -15.98 -23.34 -0.61
C GLN A 305 -14.84 -22.79 0.26
N GLY A 306 -14.74 -23.33 1.46
CA GLY A 306 -13.68 -23.03 2.43
C GLY A 306 -13.85 -21.72 3.20
N ALA A 307 -14.85 -20.89 2.89
CA ALA A 307 -14.96 -19.54 3.43
C ALA A 307 -15.83 -19.42 4.70
N ALA A 308 -15.50 -18.44 5.54
CA ALA A 308 -16.13 -18.23 6.83
C ALA A 308 -16.48 -16.76 7.13
N LEU A 309 -17.70 -16.57 7.63
CA LEU A 309 -18.18 -15.34 8.28
C LEU A 309 -18.61 -15.66 9.72
N PHE A 310 -17.94 -15.07 10.72
CA PHE A 310 -18.13 -15.39 12.15
C PHE A 310 -18.00 -16.89 12.47
N GLY A 311 -16.97 -17.52 11.90
CA GLY A 311 -16.73 -18.96 12.05
C GLY A 311 -15.34 -19.41 11.61
N ALA A 312 -15.17 -20.73 11.51
CA ALA A 312 -14.04 -21.37 10.87
C ALA A 312 -14.56 -22.35 9.80
N ALA A 313 -13.97 -22.31 8.60
CA ALA A 313 -14.27 -23.24 7.53
C ALA A 313 -13.01 -23.74 6.83
N LEU A 314 -13.10 -24.95 6.27
CA LEU A 314 -12.03 -25.55 5.46
C LEU A 314 -12.61 -26.43 4.35
N LEU A 315 -12.10 -26.28 3.13
CA LEU A 315 -12.22 -27.27 2.06
C LEU A 315 -10.83 -27.84 1.83
N TRP A 316 -10.72 -29.16 1.76
CA TRP A 316 -9.50 -29.87 1.38
C TRP A 316 -9.89 -30.94 0.34
N ASP A 317 -9.38 -30.81 -0.88
CA ASP A 317 -9.35 -31.91 -1.85
C ASP A 317 -7.95 -32.56 -1.85
N MET A 318 -7.79 -33.69 -2.55
CA MET A 318 -6.61 -34.56 -2.40
C MET A 318 -6.08 -35.24 -3.67
N GLU A 319 -6.89 -35.49 -4.70
CA GLU A 319 -6.43 -36.06 -6.00
C GLU A 319 -7.47 -35.73 -7.12
N GLY A 320 -7.30 -34.70 -7.96
CA GLY A 320 -8.26 -34.44 -9.06
C GLY A 320 -8.16 -33.07 -9.76
N ALA A 321 -8.49 -33.01 -11.06
CA ALA A 321 -8.45 -31.76 -11.84
C ALA A 321 -9.80 -31.03 -11.87
N ASP A 322 -9.87 -29.85 -11.25
CA ASP A 322 -11.06 -29.44 -10.52
C ASP A 322 -11.71 -28.10 -10.92
N SER A 323 -12.89 -27.83 -10.34
CA SER A 323 -13.76 -26.74 -10.84
C SER A 323 -14.52 -25.96 -9.77
N TYR A 324 -13.75 -25.18 -9.01
CA TYR A 324 -14.22 -24.22 -8.02
C TYR A 324 -14.96 -23.01 -8.61
N THR A 325 -16.29 -22.97 -8.43
CA THR A 325 -17.17 -21.91 -8.94
C THR A 325 -18.10 -21.38 -7.85
N ALA A 326 -17.85 -20.16 -7.40
CA ALA A 326 -18.61 -19.49 -6.35
C ALA A 326 -19.18 -18.11 -6.77
N PHE A 327 -19.78 -17.39 -5.83
CA PHE A 327 -20.26 -16.01 -6.02
C PHE A 327 -19.34 -15.01 -5.32
N HIS A 328 -19.53 -14.72 -4.03
CA HIS A 328 -18.68 -13.84 -3.22
C HIS A 328 -18.21 -14.58 -1.96
N ILE A 329 -17.35 -13.98 -1.12
CA ILE A 329 -16.89 -14.50 0.19
C ILE A 329 -16.65 -16.02 0.16
N SER A 330 -15.76 -16.46 -0.73
CA SER A 330 -15.57 -17.85 -1.15
C SER A 330 -14.13 -18.15 -1.58
N HIS A 331 -13.80 -19.42 -1.76
CA HIS A 331 -12.44 -19.93 -2.03
C HIS A 331 -11.49 -19.51 -0.90
N GLY A 332 -11.75 -20.05 0.29
CA GLY A 332 -10.92 -19.83 1.48
C GLY A 332 -11.00 -18.44 2.12
N ALA A 333 -11.96 -17.58 1.76
CA ALA A 333 -12.06 -16.22 2.31
C ALA A 333 -12.48 -16.18 3.80
N GLY A 334 -11.84 -15.33 4.61
CA GLY A 334 -12.10 -15.17 6.04
C GLY A 334 -12.49 -13.74 6.43
N LEU A 335 -13.77 -13.52 6.74
CA LEU A 335 -14.32 -12.21 7.13
C LEU A 335 -14.89 -12.32 8.54
N TYR A 336 -14.25 -11.73 9.56
CA TYR A 336 -14.50 -12.08 10.97
C TYR A 336 -14.39 -13.60 11.22
N GLY A 337 -13.50 -14.28 10.52
CA GLY A 337 -13.45 -15.74 10.48
C GLY A 337 -12.12 -16.28 9.98
N ILE A 338 -11.96 -17.59 10.05
CA ILE A 338 -10.89 -18.31 9.36
C ILE A 338 -11.51 -19.04 8.17
N GLY A 339 -11.16 -18.63 6.96
CA GLY A 339 -11.41 -19.41 5.76
C GLY A 339 -10.13 -20.11 5.29
N MET A 340 -10.27 -21.30 4.73
CA MET A 340 -9.19 -22.03 4.09
C MET A 340 -9.72 -22.92 2.96
N LEU A 341 -9.09 -22.87 1.79
CA LEU A 341 -9.24 -23.85 0.71
C LEU A 341 -7.86 -24.44 0.42
N ILE A 342 -7.81 -25.73 0.12
CA ILE A 342 -6.59 -26.46 -0.21
C ILE A 342 -6.94 -27.47 -1.31
N ASP A 343 -6.18 -27.43 -2.41
CA ASP A 343 -6.04 -28.57 -3.31
C ASP A 343 -4.65 -29.22 -3.17
N GLU A 344 -4.45 -30.41 -3.75
CA GLU A 344 -3.18 -31.13 -3.69
C GLU A 344 -2.66 -31.76 -5.02
N ASP A 345 -3.46 -31.91 -6.11
CA ASP A 345 -3.05 -32.53 -7.41
C ASP A 345 -4.11 -32.34 -8.53
N GLY A 346 -4.01 -31.35 -9.44
CA GLY A 346 -5.06 -31.06 -10.46
C GLY A 346 -4.73 -30.00 -11.53
N GLU A 347 -5.38 -30.01 -12.71
CA GLU A 347 -5.40 -28.86 -13.65
C GLU A 347 -6.66 -28.01 -13.39
N ASP A 348 -6.53 -26.88 -12.70
CA ASP A 348 -7.58 -26.34 -11.83
C ASP A 348 -8.23 -25.01 -12.25
N SER A 349 -9.44 -24.73 -11.73
CA SER A 349 -10.23 -23.58 -12.20
C SER A 349 -11.09 -22.83 -11.19
N TYR A 350 -10.43 -22.00 -10.38
CA TYR A 350 -11.04 -21.08 -9.44
C TYR A 350 -11.73 -19.87 -10.10
N ARG A 351 -13.07 -19.78 -10.04
CA ARG A 351 -13.86 -18.66 -10.58
C ARG A 351 -14.94 -18.10 -9.65
N ALA A 352 -14.66 -16.97 -9.02
CA ALA A 352 -15.59 -16.25 -8.13
C ALA A 352 -15.66 -14.73 -8.43
N GLY A 353 -16.24 -13.97 -7.50
CA GLY A 353 -16.56 -12.55 -7.58
C GLY A 353 -15.72 -11.71 -6.62
N PHE A 354 -16.37 -11.00 -5.68
CA PHE A 354 -15.67 -10.11 -4.73
C PHE A 354 -15.37 -10.76 -3.38
N PHE A 355 -14.24 -10.35 -2.76
CA PHE A 355 -13.74 -10.86 -1.49
C PHE A 355 -13.54 -12.39 -1.49
N THR A 356 -12.66 -12.89 -2.36
CA THR A 356 -12.47 -14.34 -2.61
C THR A 356 -11.00 -14.74 -2.77
N GLN A 357 -10.70 -16.03 -2.92
CA GLN A 357 -9.35 -16.55 -3.21
C GLN A 357 -8.33 -16.08 -2.15
N GLY A 358 -8.50 -16.58 -0.92
CA GLY A 358 -7.63 -16.24 0.20
C GLY A 358 -7.74 -14.80 0.70
N ALA A 359 -8.89 -14.12 0.55
CA ALA A 359 -9.10 -12.76 1.09
C ALA A 359 -9.39 -12.78 2.62
N GLY A 360 -8.73 -11.91 3.38
CA GLY A 360 -8.82 -11.86 4.86
C GLY A 360 -9.12 -10.48 5.44
N ASN A 361 -10.05 -10.39 6.40
CA ASN A 361 -10.34 -9.16 7.16
C ASN A 361 -10.94 -9.48 8.54
N PHE A 362 -10.37 -8.91 9.61
CA PHE A 362 -10.66 -9.26 11.00
C PHE A 362 -10.58 -10.79 11.26
N GLY A 363 -9.65 -11.44 10.58
CA GLY A 363 -9.60 -12.88 10.35
C GLY A 363 -8.52 -13.22 9.32
N SER A 364 -8.50 -14.46 8.85
CA SER A 364 -7.56 -14.87 7.80
C SER A 364 -8.28 -15.66 6.72
N GLY A 365 -7.97 -15.34 5.47
CA GLY A 365 -8.32 -16.20 4.33
C GLY A 365 -7.06 -16.82 3.77
N VAL A 366 -7.12 -18.10 3.43
CA VAL A 366 -6.00 -18.85 2.82
C VAL A 366 -6.54 -19.69 1.66
N LEU A 367 -5.84 -19.64 0.53
CA LEU A 367 -5.91 -20.65 -0.52
C LEU A 367 -4.50 -21.24 -0.65
N VAL A 368 -4.41 -22.57 -0.76
CA VAL A 368 -3.18 -23.30 -1.08
C VAL A 368 -3.48 -24.17 -2.30
N ASP A 369 -2.56 -24.17 -3.26
CA ASP A 369 -2.51 -25.17 -4.33
C ASP A 369 -1.14 -25.87 -4.33
N ARG A 370 -0.93 -26.86 -5.20
CA ARG A 370 0.22 -27.79 -5.13
C ARG A 370 0.86 -28.17 -6.46
N GLU A 371 0.10 -28.66 -7.44
CA GLU A 371 0.60 -29.24 -8.70
C GLU A 371 -0.47 -29.06 -9.81
N GLY A 372 -0.38 -28.04 -10.68
CA GLY A 372 -1.41 -27.72 -11.70
C GLY A 372 -1.12 -26.62 -12.73
N ASP A 373 -1.68 -26.68 -13.95
CA ASP A 373 -1.64 -25.58 -14.96
C ASP A 373 -2.86 -24.63 -14.77
N ASP A 374 -2.87 -23.80 -13.73
CA ASP A 374 -4.14 -23.37 -13.12
C ASP A 374 -4.72 -22.03 -13.61
N THR A 375 -5.87 -21.65 -13.06
CA THR A 375 -6.61 -20.44 -13.48
C THR A 375 -7.43 -19.79 -12.36
N TYR A 376 -6.83 -18.78 -11.75
CA TYR A 376 -7.45 -17.93 -10.74
C TYR A 376 -8.23 -16.75 -11.34
N ARG A 377 -9.54 -16.70 -11.14
CA ARG A 377 -10.41 -15.63 -11.68
C ARG A 377 -11.36 -15.03 -10.64
N ALA A 378 -11.10 -13.78 -10.26
CA ALA A 378 -11.93 -12.97 -9.37
C ALA A 378 -12.33 -11.62 -10.00
N TRP A 379 -13.23 -10.88 -9.33
CA TRP A 379 -13.63 -9.53 -9.75
C TRP A 379 -12.79 -8.47 -9.06
N ASP A 380 -12.91 -8.35 -7.74
CA ASP A 380 -12.08 -7.47 -6.91
C ASP A 380 -11.98 -7.92 -5.44
N TRP A 381 -11.02 -7.34 -4.71
CA TRP A 381 -10.73 -7.64 -3.29
C TRP A 381 -10.31 -9.11 -3.03
N ALA A 382 -9.53 -9.69 -3.93
CA ALA A 382 -9.29 -11.13 -3.97
C ALA A 382 -7.80 -11.50 -4.09
N GLN A 383 -7.47 -12.78 -4.19
CA GLN A 383 -6.10 -13.27 -4.48
C GLN A 383 -5.08 -12.76 -3.46
N GLY A 384 -5.18 -13.27 -2.22
CA GLY A 384 -4.29 -12.89 -1.13
C GLY A 384 -4.50 -11.45 -0.61
N MET A 385 -5.74 -10.94 -0.62
CA MET A 385 -6.06 -9.58 -0.15
C MET A 385 -6.15 -9.48 1.39
N GLY A 386 -5.47 -8.50 1.99
CA GLY A 386 -5.42 -8.28 3.45
C GLY A 386 -6.04 -6.96 3.91
N GLY A 387 -7.27 -6.98 4.43
CA GLY A 387 -7.95 -5.83 5.05
C GLY A 387 -7.50 -5.56 6.50
N PRO A 388 -8.11 -4.60 7.24
CA PRO A 388 -7.80 -4.34 8.66
C PRO A 388 -7.81 -5.62 9.53
N TRP A 389 -6.71 -5.87 10.28
CA TRP A 389 -6.47 -7.14 11.01
C TRP A 389 -6.78 -8.40 10.17
N GLY A 390 -6.50 -8.32 8.87
CA GLY A 390 -6.66 -9.39 7.89
C GLY A 390 -5.31 -9.95 7.47
N TYR A 391 -5.19 -11.27 7.39
CA TYR A 391 -4.15 -11.91 6.58
C TYR A 391 -4.84 -12.54 5.37
N GLY A 392 -4.45 -12.13 4.17
CA GLY A 392 -4.84 -12.81 2.94
C GLY A 392 -3.64 -13.55 2.35
N LEU A 393 -3.85 -14.81 1.96
CA LEU A 393 -2.81 -15.65 1.37
C LEU A 393 -3.34 -16.46 0.17
N ILE A 394 -2.66 -16.36 -0.97
CA ILE A 394 -2.48 -17.50 -1.89
C ILE A 394 -1.07 -18.04 -1.66
N ALA A 395 -0.92 -19.36 -1.60
CA ALA A 395 0.37 -20.03 -1.67
C ALA A 395 0.28 -21.15 -2.71
N ASP A 396 0.78 -20.84 -3.91
CA ASP A 396 0.95 -21.78 -5.01
C ASP A 396 2.35 -22.41 -5.01
N TYR A 397 2.56 -23.45 -5.80
CA TYR A 397 3.71 -24.33 -5.67
C TYR A 397 4.31 -24.88 -6.96
N GLU A 398 3.55 -25.32 -7.98
CA GLU A 398 4.06 -25.86 -9.27
C GLU A 398 3.03 -25.72 -10.42
N GLY A 399 3.22 -24.78 -11.36
CA GLY A 399 2.26 -24.57 -12.46
C GLY A 399 2.75 -23.86 -13.74
N ASP A 400 1.80 -23.31 -14.51
CA ASP A 400 2.03 -22.52 -15.75
C ASP A 400 0.89 -21.48 -15.92
N ASP A 401 0.78 -20.60 -14.93
CA ASP A 401 -0.45 -20.19 -14.27
C ASP A 401 -1.14 -18.93 -14.81
N LEU A 402 -2.35 -18.66 -14.29
CA LEU A 402 -3.16 -17.51 -14.74
C LEU A 402 -3.98 -16.83 -13.63
N TYR A 403 -3.33 -15.88 -12.96
CA TYR A 403 -3.95 -14.93 -12.04
C TYR A 403 -4.66 -13.77 -12.73
N TYR A 404 -5.99 -13.80 -12.82
CA TYR A 404 -6.81 -12.71 -13.38
C TYR A 404 -7.74 -12.07 -12.34
N ALA A 405 -7.60 -10.75 -12.12
CA ALA A 405 -8.47 -9.97 -11.23
C ALA A 405 -8.96 -8.68 -11.89
N GLY A 406 -10.27 -8.59 -12.17
CA GLY A 406 -10.90 -7.37 -12.69
C GLY A 406 -12.10 -7.63 -13.61
N GLY A 407 -12.30 -6.74 -14.58
CA GLY A 407 -13.26 -6.93 -15.67
C GLY A 407 -14.74 -6.67 -15.35
N VAL A 408 -15.07 -6.26 -14.11
CA VAL A 408 -16.45 -5.97 -13.67
C VAL A 408 -16.60 -4.52 -13.20
N HIS A 409 -15.99 -4.15 -12.06
CA HIS A 409 -16.19 -2.83 -11.46
C HIS A 409 -15.17 -1.80 -11.98
N ILE A 410 -15.64 -0.68 -12.56
CA ILE A 410 -14.78 0.37 -13.10
C ILE A 410 -14.18 1.28 -12.00
N HIS A 411 -12.94 1.74 -12.19
CA HIS A 411 -12.25 2.66 -11.27
C HIS A 411 -12.69 4.14 -11.50
N HIS A 412 -14.00 4.38 -11.39
CA HIS A 412 -14.58 5.71 -11.45
C HIS A 412 -14.37 6.48 -10.13
N PRO A 413 -14.08 7.81 -10.16
CA PRO A 413 -13.97 8.69 -11.32
C PRO A 413 -12.55 8.84 -11.89
N LEU A 414 -11.55 8.16 -11.33
CA LEU A 414 -10.13 8.46 -11.56
C LEU A 414 -9.61 7.93 -12.90
N THR A 415 -9.91 6.66 -13.20
CA THR A 415 -9.61 6.00 -14.47
C THR A 415 -10.85 5.20 -14.89
N PRO A 416 -11.94 5.87 -15.31
CA PRO A 416 -13.23 5.22 -15.61
C PRO A 416 -13.20 4.36 -16.90
N ASP A 417 -12.06 4.35 -17.58
CA ASP A 417 -11.67 3.49 -18.69
C ASP A 417 -10.93 2.20 -18.26
N GLN A 418 -10.72 2.01 -16.95
CA GLN A 418 -10.05 0.86 -16.32
C GLN A 418 -10.96 0.24 -15.23
N TYR A 419 -10.73 -1.02 -14.90
CA TYR A 419 -11.32 -1.74 -13.78
C TYR A 419 -10.47 -1.60 -12.51
N ARG A 420 -11.08 -1.80 -11.34
CA ARG A 420 -10.34 -1.99 -10.08
C ARG A 420 -10.17 -3.49 -9.82
N SER A 421 -9.05 -3.86 -9.18
CA SER A 421 -8.69 -5.24 -8.89
C SER A 421 -8.56 -5.48 -7.37
N PHE A 422 -7.84 -4.61 -6.65
CA PHE A 422 -7.57 -4.79 -5.20
C PHE A 422 -7.08 -6.21 -4.85
N ALA A 423 -6.13 -6.76 -5.62
CA ALA A 423 -5.83 -8.19 -5.65
C ALA A 423 -4.34 -8.53 -5.84
N GLN A 424 -3.98 -9.81 -5.87
CA GLN A 424 -2.60 -10.30 -6.07
C GLN A 424 -1.67 -9.74 -4.97
N GLY A 425 -1.91 -10.17 -3.73
CA GLY A 425 -1.14 -9.75 -2.55
C GLY A 425 -1.47 -8.33 -2.06
N PHE A 426 -2.68 -7.82 -2.30
CA PHE A 426 -3.03 -6.43 -2.00
C PHE A 426 -3.32 -6.18 -0.51
N GLY A 427 -2.52 -5.30 0.13
CA GLY A 427 -2.73 -4.86 1.52
C GLY A 427 -3.57 -3.59 1.63
N PHE A 428 -4.63 -3.57 2.44
CA PHE A 428 -5.56 -2.42 2.51
C PHE A 428 -5.98 -2.03 3.94
N GLY A 429 -5.79 -0.75 4.27
CA GLY A 429 -6.34 -0.11 5.48
C GLY A 429 -7.41 0.93 5.20
N TRP A 430 -8.33 1.10 6.15
CA TRP A 430 -9.42 2.07 6.03
C TRP A 430 -8.95 3.47 6.38
N ARG A 431 -8.54 4.21 5.34
CA ARG A 431 -8.04 5.58 5.46
C ARG A 431 -8.88 6.45 6.40
N ASP A 432 -8.16 7.17 7.25
CA ASP A 432 -8.70 8.04 8.28
C ASP A 432 -9.56 7.38 9.38
N ILE A 433 -9.64 6.04 9.47
CA ILE A 433 -10.29 5.33 10.60
C ILE A 433 -9.53 4.11 11.16
N ALA A 434 -8.87 3.28 10.35
CA ALA A 434 -8.10 2.11 10.82
C ALA A 434 -6.92 1.75 9.90
N SER A 435 -5.90 1.12 10.47
CA SER A 435 -4.80 0.49 9.74
C SER A 435 -5.27 -0.79 9.02
N GLY A 436 -4.45 -1.29 8.09
CA GLY A 436 -4.78 -2.46 7.27
C GLY A 436 -4.30 -3.79 7.81
N GLY A 437 -4.01 -4.70 6.89
CA GLY A 437 -3.51 -6.05 7.16
C GLY A 437 -2.28 -6.38 6.31
N ILE A 438 -2.08 -7.68 6.11
CA ILE A 438 -1.04 -8.26 5.24
C ILE A 438 -1.76 -8.99 4.11
N GLY A 439 -1.49 -8.59 2.87
CA GLY A 439 -1.81 -9.39 1.69
C GLY A 439 -0.54 -10.03 1.15
N PHE A 440 -0.60 -11.31 0.80
CA PHE A 440 0.50 -12.05 0.20
C PHE A 440 -0.04 -12.97 -0.91
N LEU A 441 0.57 -12.89 -2.09
CA LEU A 441 0.58 -13.98 -3.07
C LEU A 441 1.99 -14.56 -3.04
N TYR A 442 2.09 -15.85 -2.77
CA TYR A 442 3.32 -16.62 -2.86
C TYR A 442 3.16 -17.60 -4.03
N ASP A 443 4.09 -17.54 -4.97
CA ASP A 443 4.30 -18.55 -6.00
C ASP A 443 5.73 -19.12 -5.87
N ARG A 444 6.07 -20.10 -6.71
CA ARG A 444 7.30 -20.89 -6.57
C ARG A 444 7.88 -21.39 -7.89
N GLN A 445 7.07 -21.79 -8.86
CA GLN A 445 7.56 -22.16 -10.19
C GLN A 445 6.46 -22.16 -11.26
N GLY A 446 6.71 -21.49 -12.37
CA GLY A 446 5.88 -21.56 -13.56
C GLY A 446 6.37 -20.75 -14.75
N ASN A 447 5.46 -20.07 -15.45
CA ASN A 447 5.68 -19.11 -16.54
C ASN A 447 4.48 -18.15 -16.58
N ASP A 448 4.28 -17.37 -15.52
CA ASP A 448 2.98 -17.08 -14.94
C ASP A 448 2.39 -15.73 -15.36
N LYS A 449 1.06 -15.62 -15.24
CA LYS A 449 0.29 -14.60 -15.96
C LYS A 449 -0.52 -13.75 -14.99
N TYR A 450 0.17 -12.84 -14.32
CA TYR A 450 -0.39 -11.86 -13.41
C TYR A 450 -1.12 -10.73 -14.15
N ILE A 451 -2.42 -10.92 -14.41
CA ILE A 451 -3.28 -9.99 -15.18
C ILE A 451 -4.26 -9.21 -14.27
N SER A 452 -4.04 -7.91 -14.14
CA SER A 452 -4.88 -7.00 -13.36
C SER A 452 -5.01 -5.62 -14.01
N GLU A 453 -5.66 -4.64 -13.35
CA GLU A 453 -5.63 -3.23 -13.79
C GLU A 453 -5.26 -2.26 -12.67
N ILE A 454 -6.15 -1.94 -11.72
CA ILE A 454 -5.88 -0.91 -10.69
C ILE A 454 -5.82 -1.51 -9.29
N TYR A 455 -4.74 -1.19 -8.54
CA TYR A 455 -4.43 -1.70 -7.19
C TYR A 455 -4.22 -3.22 -7.17
N ALA A 456 -3.03 -3.68 -7.58
CA ALA A 456 -2.70 -5.11 -7.60
C ALA A 456 -1.20 -5.40 -7.45
N GLN A 457 -0.78 -6.66 -7.56
CA GLN A 457 0.63 -7.09 -7.66
C GLN A 457 1.50 -6.47 -6.56
N ALA A 458 1.36 -6.97 -5.33
CA ALA A 458 2.04 -6.49 -4.13
C ALA A 458 1.79 -5.02 -3.72
N THR A 459 0.87 -4.32 -4.37
CA THR A 459 0.54 -2.93 -3.98
C THR A 459 -0.10 -2.90 -2.59
N SER A 460 0.04 -1.78 -1.88
CA SER A 460 -0.68 -1.58 -0.63
C SER A 460 -1.21 -0.17 -0.44
N TYR A 461 -2.18 -0.02 0.48
CA TYR A 461 -2.85 1.24 0.77
C TYR A 461 -3.07 1.43 2.27
N TRP A 462 -2.59 2.55 2.83
CA TRP A 462 -2.86 3.02 4.20
C TRP A 462 -2.53 2.02 5.34
N PHE A 463 -1.28 2.09 5.83
CA PHE A 463 -0.80 1.32 6.98
C PHE A 463 -1.10 -0.18 6.87
N ALA A 464 -0.78 -0.72 5.70
CA ALA A 464 -0.91 -2.12 5.32
C ALA A 464 0.40 -2.60 4.67
N LEU A 465 0.55 -3.91 4.53
CA LEU A 465 1.63 -4.56 3.79
C LEU A 465 1.01 -5.36 2.64
N GLY A 466 1.53 -5.15 1.43
CA GLY A 466 1.20 -5.95 0.25
C GLY A 466 2.47 -6.58 -0.31
N MET A 467 2.40 -7.85 -0.69
CA MET A 467 3.55 -8.66 -1.07
C MET A 467 3.20 -9.62 -2.20
N LEU A 468 4.12 -9.77 -3.15
CA LEU A 468 4.15 -10.84 -4.13
C LEU A 468 5.59 -11.35 -4.12
N LEU A 469 5.76 -12.66 -4.01
CA LEU A 469 7.03 -13.33 -4.23
C LEU A 469 6.78 -14.42 -5.25
N ASP A 470 7.46 -14.32 -6.38
CA ASP A 470 7.72 -15.46 -7.25
C ASP A 470 9.11 -16.04 -6.93
N GLU A 471 9.44 -17.21 -7.50
CA GLU A 471 10.76 -17.80 -7.35
C GLU A 471 11.41 -18.33 -8.65
N GLN A 472 10.64 -18.72 -9.68
CA GLN A 472 11.16 -19.38 -10.90
C GLN A 472 10.14 -19.32 -12.06
N GLY A 473 10.31 -18.49 -13.09
CA GLY A 473 9.44 -18.55 -14.27
C GLY A 473 9.73 -17.51 -15.36
N ASN A 474 9.20 -17.70 -16.57
CA ASN A 474 9.24 -16.67 -17.61
C ASN A 474 7.88 -15.94 -17.70
N ASP A 475 7.81 -14.76 -17.08
CA ASP A 475 6.59 -14.25 -16.46
C ASP A 475 5.98 -13.00 -17.10
N LEU A 476 4.68 -12.79 -16.88
CA LEU A 476 3.88 -11.71 -17.49
C LEU A 476 3.07 -10.91 -16.46
N TYR A 477 3.74 -9.94 -15.84
CA TYR A 477 3.13 -8.94 -14.96
C TYR A 477 2.46 -7.81 -15.76
N THR A 478 1.13 -7.85 -15.91
CA THR A 478 0.40 -6.81 -16.65
C THR A 478 -0.68 -6.09 -15.80
N ALA A 479 -0.57 -4.76 -15.73
CA ALA A 479 -1.44 -3.90 -14.93
C ALA A 479 -1.65 -2.50 -15.55
N ALA A 480 -2.48 -1.67 -14.90
CA ALA A 480 -2.85 -0.34 -15.36
C ALA A 480 -2.35 0.80 -14.46
N GLN A 481 -2.44 0.72 -13.12
CA GLN A 481 -1.91 1.73 -12.18
C GLN A 481 -1.94 1.22 -10.73
N TYR A 482 -0.99 1.64 -9.89
CA TYR A 482 -0.84 1.16 -8.52
C TYR A 482 -0.65 -0.37 -8.55
N SER A 483 0.51 -0.77 -9.09
CA SER A 483 0.88 -2.16 -9.38
C SER A 483 2.35 -2.43 -9.06
N GLN A 484 2.79 -3.69 -9.13
CA GLN A 484 4.21 -4.07 -9.09
C GLN A 484 4.98 -3.45 -7.90
N GLY A 485 4.54 -3.80 -6.69
CA GLY A 485 5.22 -3.41 -5.44
C GLY A 485 5.04 -1.96 -5.00
N ALA A 486 4.08 -1.22 -5.57
CA ALA A 486 3.85 0.18 -5.22
C ALA A 486 3.22 0.36 -3.82
N GLY A 487 3.88 1.08 -2.91
CA GLY A 487 3.29 1.45 -1.62
C GLY A 487 2.54 2.79 -1.69
N ILE A 488 1.27 2.85 -1.27
CA ILE A 488 0.41 4.04 -1.47
C ILE A 488 -0.16 4.58 -0.13
N HIS A 489 0.19 5.82 0.20
CA HIS A 489 -0.19 6.54 1.43
C HIS A 489 0.18 5.81 2.72
N LEU A 490 1.42 5.97 3.20
CA LEU A 490 1.87 5.45 4.49
C LEU A 490 1.72 3.92 4.64
N SER A 491 2.15 3.15 3.63
CA SER A 491 2.09 1.68 3.60
C SER A 491 3.37 1.09 2.99
N VAL A 492 3.47 -0.24 2.89
CA VAL A 492 4.62 -0.95 2.30
C VAL A 492 4.12 -1.87 1.19
N GLY A 493 4.65 -1.73 -0.03
CA GLY A 493 4.44 -2.67 -1.14
C GLY A 493 5.77 -3.29 -1.55
N ALA A 494 5.77 -4.57 -1.95
CA ALA A 494 6.98 -5.30 -2.32
C ALA A 494 6.71 -6.47 -3.28
N LEU A 495 7.06 -6.29 -4.55
CA LEU A 495 7.14 -7.40 -5.51
C LEU A 495 8.60 -7.87 -5.55
N LEU A 496 8.83 -9.16 -5.34
CA LEU A 496 10.11 -9.82 -5.55
C LEU A 496 9.93 -10.91 -6.61
N ASP A 497 10.85 -10.95 -7.56
CA ASP A 497 11.09 -12.07 -8.47
C ASP A 497 12.55 -12.54 -8.34
N LEU A 498 12.88 -13.76 -8.80
CA LEU A 498 14.15 -14.42 -8.49
C LEU A 498 14.89 -15.16 -9.65
N GLU A 499 14.19 -15.72 -10.65
CA GLU A 499 14.81 -16.44 -11.78
C GLU A 499 13.85 -16.46 -13.01
N GLY A 500 14.13 -15.72 -14.10
CA GLY A 500 13.20 -15.60 -15.26
C GLY A 500 13.74 -15.07 -16.61
N ASP A 501 12.84 -14.60 -17.48
CA ASP A 501 13.09 -13.62 -18.58
C ASP A 501 11.74 -12.88 -18.81
N ASP A 502 11.54 -11.72 -18.17
CA ASP A 502 10.23 -11.34 -17.66
C ASP A 502 9.65 -10.03 -18.21
N HIS A 503 8.31 -9.95 -18.21
CA HIS A 503 7.56 -8.93 -18.93
C HIS A 503 6.69 -8.04 -18.03
N TYR A 504 7.32 -7.04 -17.42
CA TYR A 504 6.70 -6.06 -16.53
C TYR A 504 6.02 -4.90 -17.27
N PHE A 505 4.71 -5.00 -17.51
CA PHE A 505 3.90 -3.93 -18.12
C PHE A 505 2.96 -3.23 -17.14
N SER A 506 3.19 -1.94 -16.89
CA SER A 506 2.23 -1.04 -16.25
C SER A 506 1.82 0.10 -17.18
N ARG A 507 0.51 0.34 -17.34
CA ARG A 507 0.03 1.43 -18.22
C ARG A 507 0.31 2.83 -17.67
N TYR A 508 0.31 2.99 -16.35
CA TYR A 508 0.48 4.26 -15.64
C TYR A 508 1.24 4.08 -14.31
N GLY A 509 2.15 4.99 -13.96
CA GLY A 509 2.70 5.10 -12.61
C GLY A 509 1.67 5.68 -11.62
N PRO A 510 1.74 5.41 -10.30
CA PRO A 510 2.81 4.67 -9.62
C PRO A 510 2.77 3.16 -9.88
N SER A 511 3.93 2.57 -10.15
CA SER A 511 4.15 1.13 -10.29
C SER A 511 5.64 0.78 -10.08
N GLN A 512 6.08 -0.47 -10.25
CA GLN A 512 7.52 -0.85 -10.34
C GLN A 512 8.40 -0.24 -9.24
N GLY A 513 8.07 -0.56 -7.98
CA GLY A 513 8.79 -0.07 -6.80
C GLY A 513 8.54 1.39 -6.44
N GLU A 514 7.63 2.11 -7.12
CA GLU A 514 7.28 3.48 -6.75
C GLU A 514 6.58 3.56 -5.37
N GLY A 515 7.18 4.30 -4.45
CA GLY A 515 6.50 4.71 -3.23
C GLY A 515 5.71 5.99 -3.45
N TYR A 516 4.48 6.09 -2.94
CA TYR A 516 3.64 7.28 -3.03
C TYR A 516 3.14 7.77 -1.67
N ASP A 517 3.38 9.05 -1.36
CA ASP A 517 2.87 9.74 -0.17
C ASP A 517 3.27 9.07 1.16
N TRP A 518 4.57 9.17 1.48
CA TRP A 518 5.17 8.68 2.74
C TRP A 518 5.11 7.16 2.95
N ALA A 519 4.75 6.42 1.90
CA ALA A 519 4.86 4.96 1.83
C ALA A 519 6.28 4.49 1.42
N VAL A 520 6.45 3.17 1.38
CA VAL A 520 7.61 2.43 0.85
C VAL A 520 7.14 1.56 -0.30
N GLY A 521 7.77 1.66 -1.47
CA GLY A 521 7.61 0.73 -2.60
C GLY A 521 8.90 -0.01 -2.89
N TRP A 522 8.77 -1.27 -3.32
CA TRP A 522 9.88 -2.16 -3.71
C TRP A 522 9.50 -2.97 -4.95
N LEU A 523 10.38 -2.96 -5.95
CA LEU A 523 10.54 -4.08 -6.88
C LEU A 523 11.99 -4.56 -6.75
N LEU A 524 12.20 -5.87 -6.63
CA LEU A 524 13.50 -6.51 -6.76
C LEU A 524 13.35 -7.65 -7.75
N ASP A 525 14.26 -7.68 -8.73
CA ASP A 525 14.51 -8.79 -9.64
C ASP A 525 15.95 -9.29 -9.46
N ALA A 526 16.23 -10.56 -9.83
CA ALA A 526 17.46 -11.25 -9.44
C ALA A 526 18.24 -12.00 -10.53
N ASP A 527 17.63 -12.43 -11.66
CA ASP A 527 18.30 -13.14 -12.78
C ASP A 527 17.36 -13.30 -14.02
N GLY A 528 17.49 -12.50 -15.09
CA GLY A 528 16.69 -12.63 -16.33
C GLY A 528 17.06 -11.66 -17.47
N ASP A 529 16.71 -11.92 -18.74
CA ASP A 529 16.82 -10.93 -19.85
C ASP A 529 15.48 -10.13 -20.01
N ASP A 530 15.29 -9.07 -19.21
CA ASP A 530 13.97 -8.56 -18.80
C ASP A 530 13.44 -7.31 -19.53
N VAL A 531 12.14 -7.02 -19.37
CA VAL A 531 11.43 -5.92 -20.06
C VAL A 531 10.53 -5.11 -19.14
N TYR A 532 11.00 -3.92 -18.73
CA TYR A 532 10.32 -3.02 -17.79
C TYR A 532 9.64 -1.83 -18.49
N TYR A 533 8.31 -1.81 -18.47
CA TYR A 533 7.50 -0.74 -19.05
C TYR A 533 6.56 -0.08 -18.02
N ALA A 534 6.71 1.23 -17.81
CA ALA A 534 5.80 2.06 -16.99
C ALA A 534 5.52 3.44 -17.63
N SER A 535 4.60 4.24 -17.05
CA SER A 535 4.55 5.68 -17.37
C SER A 535 5.43 6.52 -16.46
N GLY A 536 5.32 6.34 -15.14
CA GLY A 536 6.07 7.12 -14.14
C GLY A 536 7.57 6.87 -14.25
N GLY A 537 7.95 5.61 -14.10
CA GLY A 537 9.30 5.06 -14.19
C GLY A 537 9.51 4.00 -13.13
N GLN A 538 10.75 3.77 -12.74
CA GLN A 538 11.17 2.69 -11.86
C GLN A 538 11.80 3.27 -10.57
N GLY A 539 11.40 2.76 -9.40
CA GLY A 539 12.01 3.10 -8.11
C GLY A 539 11.85 4.57 -7.67
N ILE A 540 10.67 5.18 -7.89
CA ILE A 540 10.47 6.63 -7.70
C ILE A 540 9.97 6.97 -6.28
N GLY A 541 10.63 7.93 -5.64
CA GLY A 541 10.19 8.58 -4.40
C GLY A 541 9.18 9.72 -4.62
N LEU A 542 7.90 9.38 -4.88
CA LEU A 542 6.82 10.36 -5.01
C LEU A 542 6.21 10.84 -3.67
N THR A 543 6.23 12.15 -3.45
CA THR A 543 5.56 12.84 -2.33
C THR A 543 6.12 12.41 -0.97
N ASN A 544 7.45 12.38 -0.87
CA ASN A 544 8.21 12.10 0.36
C ASN A 544 8.05 10.66 0.84
N SER A 545 7.98 9.73 -0.10
CA SER A 545 8.07 8.28 0.06
C SER A 545 9.52 7.79 -0.10
N VAL A 546 9.71 6.48 0.09
CA VAL A 546 10.84 5.72 -0.43
C VAL A 546 10.31 4.86 -1.58
N GLY A 547 10.93 4.95 -2.76
CA GLY A 547 10.76 3.98 -3.83
C GLY A 547 12.11 3.34 -4.15
N ILE A 548 12.16 2.02 -4.26
CA ILE A 548 13.36 1.27 -4.59
C ILE A 548 13.02 0.27 -5.71
N PHE A 549 13.84 0.28 -6.74
CA PHE A 549 13.89 -0.73 -7.80
C PHE A 549 15.31 -1.30 -7.82
N VAL A 550 15.43 -2.62 -7.84
CA VAL A 550 16.69 -3.34 -8.01
C VAL A 550 16.49 -4.35 -9.13
N ASP A 551 17.32 -4.28 -10.15
CA ASP A 551 17.71 -5.39 -11.01
C ASP A 551 19.11 -5.85 -10.58
N THR A 552 19.43 -7.12 -10.84
CA THR A 552 20.65 -7.78 -10.37
C THR A 552 21.51 -8.34 -11.50
N ARG A 553 20.92 -8.83 -12.61
CA ARG A 553 21.64 -9.35 -13.79
C ARG A 553 20.69 -9.68 -14.95
N GLY A 554 20.91 -9.00 -16.07
CA GLY A 554 20.16 -9.19 -17.30
C GLY A 554 20.80 -8.64 -18.57
N ASN A 555 19.96 -8.20 -19.52
CA ASN A 555 20.28 -7.47 -20.77
C ASN A 555 19.08 -6.60 -21.24
N ASP A 556 18.67 -5.62 -20.44
CA ASP A 556 17.25 -5.34 -20.18
C ASP A 556 16.68 -4.15 -20.97
N ASP A 557 15.34 -4.12 -21.16
CA ASP A 557 14.62 -3.05 -21.86
C ASP A 557 13.87 -2.12 -20.87
N TYR A 558 14.48 -1.01 -20.48
CA TYR A 558 13.92 -0.01 -19.57
C TYR A 558 13.14 1.11 -20.28
N CYS A 559 11.85 1.23 -19.99
CA CYS A 559 10.95 2.17 -20.65
C CYS A 559 10.05 2.94 -19.67
N SER A 560 10.21 4.27 -19.64
CA SER A 560 9.28 5.20 -18.98
C SER A 560 8.67 6.21 -19.97
N ARG A 561 7.74 7.05 -19.50
CA ARG A 561 7.13 8.14 -20.29
C ARG A 561 7.02 9.48 -19.56
N GLU A 562 7.43 9.55 -18.30
CA GLU A 562 7.34 10.73 -17.46
C GLU A 562 8.74 11.13 -16.94
N GLY A 563 8.98 12.43 -16.84
CA GLY A 563 10.33 13.00 -16.64
C GLY A 563 10.96 12.76 -15.26
N LEU A 564 10.48 11.81 -14.46
CA LEU A 564 11.20 11.30 -13.29
C LEU A 564 11.99 10.04 -13.65
N SER A 565 11.41 9.14 -14.45
CA SER A 565 12.12 8.03 -15.10
C SER A 565 12.81 7.14 -14.05
N GLN A 566 13.93 6.50 -14.38
CA GLN A 566 14.63 5.60 -13.45
C GLN A 566 15.25 6.38 -12.26
N GLY A 567 14.96 5.93 -11.03
CA GLY A 567 15.59 6.43 -9.80
C GLY A 567 15.20 7.87 -9.43
N GLY A 568 13.97 8.28 -9.74
CA GLY A 568 13.47 9.65 -9.56
C GLY A 568 12.99 9.99 -8.14
N ALA A 569 13.03 11.27 -7.74
CA ALA A 569 12.33 11.73 -6.54
C ALA A 569 11.83 13.17 -6.69
N ASN A 570 10.57 13.42 -6.28
CA ASN A 570 9.96 14.74 -6.38
C ASN A 570 10.07 15.54 -5.06
N TRP A 571 9.85 16.86 -5.15
CA TRP A 571 9.81 17.75 -3.99
C TRP A 571 8.36 18.08 -3.61
N ALA A 572 7.94 17.70 -2.41
CA ALA A 572 6.59 17.95 -1.91
C ALA A 572 6.58 18.30 -0.41
N ARG A 573 5.60 19.11 0.01
CA ARG A 573 5.30 19.39 1.44
C ARG A 573 6.53 19.84 2.28
N GLY A 574 7.50 20.49 1.63
CA GLY A 574 8.69 21.06 2.27
C GLY A 574 9.99 20.25 2.20
N THR A 575 9.97 19.04 1.63
CA THR A 575 11.14 18.15 1.46
C THR A 575 11.04 17.37 0.15
N GLY A 576 12.00 16.50 -0.17
CA GLY A 576 11.85 15.43 -1.16
C GLY A 576 11.55 14.07 -0.53
N GLY A 577 11.27 13.08 -1.39
CA GLY A 577 11.40 11.65 -1.07
C GLY A 577 12.77 11.10 -1.41
N VAL A 578 12.93 9.79 -1.27
CA VAL A 578 14.08 9.02 -1.76
C VAL A 578 13.62 8.10 -2.89
N GLY A 579 14.33 8.15 -4.02
CA GLY A 579 14.14 7.22 -5.13
C GLY A 579 15.46 6.55 -5.47
N MET A 580 15.44 5.24 -5.65
CA MET A 580 16.62 4.44 -6.00
C MET A 580 16.25 3.48 -7.12
N PHE A 581 17.04 3.54 -8.19
CA PHE A 581 17.10 2.52 -9.22
C PHE A 581 18.52 1.95 -9.19
N ILE A 582 18.64 0.63 -9.16
CA ILE A 582 19.90 -0.07 -9.22
C ILE A 582 19.76 -1.16 -10.27
N ASP A 583 20.72 -1.19 -11.16
CA ASP A 583 21.01 -2.21 -12.15
C ASP A 583 22.51 -2.53 -11.97
N LEU A 584 22.90 -3.81 -12.09
CA LEU A 584 24.21 -4.30 -11.62
C LEU A 584 25.07 -5.02 -12.67
N GLN A 585 24.49 -5.62 -13.70
CA GLN A 585 25.17 -6.45 -14.72
C GLN A 585 24.30 -6.48 -15.98
N GLY A 586 24.82 -6.06 -17.14
CA GLY A 586 23.99 -6.03 -18.34
C GLY A 586 24.59 -5.39 -19.60
N SER A 587 23.72 -5.17 -20.58
CA SER A 587 23.99 -4.49 -21.87
C SER A 587 22.73 -3.77 -22.36
N ASP A 588 22.25 -2.87 -21.54
CA ASP A 588 20.83 -2.57 -21.36
C ASP A 588 20.35 -1.41 -22.25
N ARG A 589 19.03 -1.19 -22.30
CA ARG A 589 18.40 -0.37 -23.33
C ARG A 589 17.38 0.58 -22.73
N TYR A 590 17.75 1.85 -22.64
CA TYR A 590 16.86 2.90 -22.17
C TYR A 590 16.15 3.57 -23.33
N ALA A 591 14.90 3.96 -23.12
CA ALA A 591 14.13 4.71 -24.10
C ALA A 591 14.61 6.18 -24.21
N GLU A 592 15.80 6.45 -24.78
CA GLU A 592 16.44 7.68 -25.33
C GLU A 592 16.11 9.16 -24.86
N GLU A 593 15.06 9.45 -24.07
CA GLU A 593 14.70 10.69 -23.30
C GLU A 593 14.69 10.41 -21.79
N ASP A 594 14.64 9.13 -21.45
CA ASP A 594 14.74 8.57 -20.12
C ASP A 594 16.07 9.00 -19.46
N LYS A 595 16.17 8.80 -18.15
CA LYS A 595 17.32 9.30 -17.37
C LYS A 595 18.33 8.24 -17.02
N GLY A 596 17.93 6.97 -17.05
CA GLY A 596 18.90 5.93 -17.26
C GLY A 596 19.63 6.18 -18.58
N GLU A 597 20.95 6.12 -18.50
CA GLU A 597 21.82 5.96 -19.65
C GLU A 597 22.64 4.74 -19.32
N ASN A 598 22.56 3.74 -20.20
CA ASN A 598 23.23 2.47 -20.02
C ASN A 598 24.65 2.72 -19.48
N ASN A 599 24.90 2.19 -18.31
CA ASN A 599 26.18 2.17 -17.62
C ASN A 599 26.69 3.45 -16.97
N HIS A 600 25.79 4.24 -16.38
CA HIS A 600 26.12 5.45 -15.64
C HIS A 600 25.50 5.50 -14.25
N VAL A 601 26.08 6.33 -13.38
CA VAL A 601 25.42 6.76 -12.13
C VAL A 601 24.82 8.16 -12.35
N TRP A 602 23.49 8.25 -12.39
CA TRP A 602 22.75 9.52 -12.54
C TRP A 602 22.01 9.90 -11.25
N THR A 603 21.48 11.13 -11.21
CA THR A 603 20.69 11.61 -10.08
C THR A 603 19.47 12.40 -10.53
N SER A 604 18.27 11.92 -10.19
CA SER A 604 16.99 12.38 -10.73
C SER A 604 16.12 13.12 -9.69
N GLY A 605 16.71 14.04 -8.93
CA GLY A 605 16.00 14.81 -7.90
C GLY A 605 16.91 15.49 -6.89
N THR A 606 16.50 15.54 -5.62
CA THR A 606 17.35 16.04 -4.51
C THR A 606 18.03 14.90 -3.75
N PHE A 607 17.32 13.78 -3.57
CA PHE A 607 17.80 12.52 -2.98
C PHE A 607 17.24 11.41 -3.88
N ALA A 608 17.83 11.31 -5.06
CA ALA A 608 17.39 10.39 -6.09
C ALA A 608 18.61 9.98 -6.89
N LEU A 609 18.83 8.68 -7.02
CA LEU A 609 19.96 8.09 -7.69
C LEU A 609 19.46 6.93 -8.55
N GLY A 610 19.97 6.85 -9.77
CA GLY A 610 19.99 5.61 -10.53
C GLY A 610 21.42 5.19 -10.79
N MET A 611 21.69 3.90 -10.77
CA MET A 611 22.95 3.32 -11.23
C MET A 611 22.69 2.11 -12.13
N ASP A 612 23.63 1.91 -13.05
CA ASP A 612 23.81 0.87 -14.06
C ASP A 612 25.32 0.98 -14.44
N VAL A 613 26.06 -0.11 -14.76
CA VAL A 613 27.53 -0.16 -14.54
C VAL A 613 28.50 -0.93 -15.52
N GLU A 614 28.27 -1.04 -16.84
CA GLU A 614 29.10 -1.72 -17.91
C GLU A 614 29.36 -1.07 -19.38
N ALA A 615 29.43 0.27 -19.59
CA ALA A 615 29.70 1.16 -20.80
C ALA A 615 28.76 1.60 -22.06
N VAL A 616 27.77 2.55 -21.95
CA VAL A 616 27.41 3.79 -22.80
C VAL A 616 26.43 3.85 -24.09
N GLU A 617 25.53 4.90 -24.26
CA GLU A 617 24.46 5.13 -25.34
C GLU A 617 24.37 6.50 -26.19
N PRO A 618 23.26 7.37 -26.32
CA PRO A 618 21.77 7.29 -26.70
C PRO A 618 21.20 8.36 -27.75
N ARG A 619 19.85 8.48 -28.10
CA ARG A 619 19.00 9.77 -28.40
C ARG A 619 17.60 9.79 -29.18
N LYS A 620 16.52 10.44 -28.61
CA LYS A 620 15.02 10.57 -29.01
C LYS A 620 14.44 11.93 -29.58
N GLU A 621 13.08 12.11 -29.71
CA GLU A 621 12.21 13.29 -29.25
C GLU A 621 10.62 13.29 -29.57
N PRO A 622 9.69 14.10 -28.92
CA PRO A 622 8.17 13.91 -28.80
C PRO A 622 7.16 15.14 -29.05
N TRP A 623 5.79 15.08 -28.81
CA TRP A 623 4.72 16.21 -28.85
C TRP A 623 3.29 16.03 -28.11
N GLN A 624 2.26 16.95 -28.24
CA GLN A 624 1.12 17.31 -27.26
C GLN A 624 -0.44 17.36 -27.71
N ASP A 625 -1.44 17.71 -26.82
CA ASP A 625 -2.97 17.65 -26.99
C ASP A 625 -3.93 18.75 -26.29
N THR A 626 -5.31 18.65 -26.23
CA THR A 626 -6.38 19.73 -25.93
C THR A 626 -7.71 19.43 -25.08
N VAL A 627 -8.84 20.24 -25.09
CA VAL A 627 -9.87 20.48 -23.96
C VAL A 627 -11.42 20.73 -24.32
N THR A 628 -12.42 20.62 -23.37
CA THR A 628 -13.94 20.67 -23.55
C THR A 628 -14.85 21.46 -22.49
N THR A 629 -16.22 21.30 -22.41
CA THR A 629 -17.25 22.14 -21.65
C THR A 629 -18.56 21.44 -21.11
N PHE A 630 -19.54 22.16 -20.47
CA PHE A 630 -20.72 21.64 -19.68
C PHE A 630 -22.12 22.23 -20.01
N PRO A 631 -23.22 21.42 -20.05
CA PRO A 631 -24.59 21.91 -20.29
C PRO A 631 -25.63 21.79 -19.14
N GLU A 632 -25.42 21.01 -18.08
CA GLU A 632 -26.52 20.55 -17.19
C GLU A 632 -27.10 21.60 -16.21
N LEU A 633 -26.39 22.72 -16.02
CA LEU A 633 -26.67 23.74 -14.99
C LEU A 633 -27.93 24.59 -15.24
N ASP A 634 -28.43 24.62 -16.49
CA ASP A 634 -29.61 25.40 -16.91
C ASP A 634 -30.94 24.91 -16.29
N THR A 635 -30.93 23.79 -15.56
CA THR A 635 -32.13 23.08 -15.08
C THR A 635 -32.55 23.41 -13.64
N ILE A 636 -31.75 24.17 -12.89
CA ILE A 636 -31.99 24.47 -11.46
C ILE A 636 -32.65 25.86 -11.32
N GLU A 637 -33.68 26.01 -10.47
CA GLU A 637 -34.36 27.31 -10.27
C GLU A 637 -33.82 28.17 -9.12
N SER A 638 -33.22 27.57 -8.08
CA SER A 638 -32.79 28.27 -6.86
C SER A 638 -31.31 28.63 -6.89
N ASP A 639 -30.97 29.90 -6.65
CA ASP A 639 -29.58 30.39 -6.66
C ASP A 639 -28.72 29.79 -5.53
N SER A 640 -29.27 29.52 -4.35
CA SER A 640 -28.54 28.79 -3.30
C SER A 640 -28.30 27.32 -3.68
N ALA A 641 -29.23 26.67 -4.38
CA ALA A 641 -29.03 25.32 -4.89
C ALA A 641 -28.01 25.28 -6.05
N LYS A 642 -28.00 26.30 -6.92
CA LYS A 642 -26.97 26.48 -7.96
C LYS A 642 -25.59 26.70 -7.36
N MET A 643 -25.47 27.61 -6.37
CA MET A 643 -24.20 27.84 -5.66
C MET A 643 -23.69 26.55 -5.01
N ALA A 644 -24.55 25.80 -4.30
CA ALA A 644 -24.16 24.50 -3.72
C ALA A 644 -23.70 23.49 -4.79
N ARG A 645 -24.40 23.37 -5.92
CA ARG A 645 -24.04 22.42 -6.99
C ARG A 645 -22.77 22.84 -7.75
N LEU A 646 -22.59 24.15 -8.02
CA LEU A 646 -21.37 24.71 -8.60
C LEU A 646 -20.19 24.59 -7.65
N PHE A 647 -20.38 24.78 -6.34
CA PHE A 647 -19.34 24.63 -5.34
C PHE A 647 -18.92 23.17 -5.14
N HIS A 648 -19.86 22.23 -5.20
CA HIS A 648 -19.57 20.80 -5.32
C HIS A 648 -18.71 20.50 -6.56
N TYR A 649 -19.10 20.98 -7.76
CA TYR A 649 -18.29 20.80 -8.98
C TYR A 649 -16.91 21.50 -8.94
N ALA A 650 -16.80 22.67 -8.29
CA ALA A 650 -15.52 23.37 -8.09
C ALA A 650 -14.60 22.67 -7.07
N SER A 651 -15.18 21.84 -6.20
CA SER A 651 -14.53 20.98 -5.19
C SER A 651 -14.24 19.56 -5.70
N LEU A 652 -14.53 19.24 -6.97
CA LEU A 652 -14.03 17.99 -7.58
C LEU A 652 -12.52 18.08 -7.84
N TRP A 653 -11.88 16.92 -8.01
CA TRP A 653 -10.45 16.85 -8.29
C TRP A 653 -10.18 17.19 -9.77
N GLU A 654 -9.17 18.04 -10.01
CA GLU A 654 -8.91 18.62 -11.34
C GLU A 654 -8.04 17.68 -12.20
N VAL A 655 -8.56 16.48 -12.49
CA VAL A 655 -7.86 15.40 -13.21
C VAL A 655 -8.66 14.92 -14.44
N ARG A 656 -7.95 14.42 -15.46
CA ARG A 656 -8.50 13.89 -16.74
C ARG A 656 -9.71 14.70 -17.25
N GLY A 657 -10.89 14.09 -17.39
CA GLY A 657 -12.11 14.73 -17.90
C GLY A 657 -12.66 15.86 -17.03
N ASP A 658 -12.25 15.94 -15.76
CA ASP A 658 -12.78 16.91 -14.79
C ASP A 658 -11.98 18.21 -14.72
N ILE A 659 -10.82 18.29 -15.38
CA ILE A 659 -10.07 19.55 -15.61
C ILE A 659 -10.99 20.63 -16.20
N ALA A 660 -11.81 20.24 -17.18
CA ALA A 660 -12.79 21.15 -17.79
C ALA A 660 -13.95 21.48 -16.83
N LYS A 661 -14.50 20.48 -16.12
CA LYS A 661 -15.65 20.62 -15.19
C LYS A 661 -15.31 21.65 -14.12
N VAL A 662 -14.21 21.40 -13.41
CA VAL A 662 -13.71 22.17 -12.27
C VAL A 662 -13.40 23.62 -12.69
N ARG A 663 -12.68 23.83 -13.79
CA ARG A 663 -12.36 25.19 -14.29
C ARG A 663 -13.60 25.97 -14.68
N THR A 664 -14.59 25.32 -15.30
CA THR A 664 -15.84 25.99 -15.72
C THR A 664 -16.75 26.28 -14.52
N ALA A 665 -16.86 25.37 -13.55
CA ALA A 665 -17.61 25.60 -12.33
C ALA A 665 -17.03 26.74 -11.48
N ARG A 666 -15.69 26.79 -11.32
CA ARG A 666 -14.99 27.92 -10.67
C ARG A 666 -15.23 29.24 -11.40
N ARG A 667 -15.20 29.25 -12.75
CA ARG A 667 -15.55 30.43 -13.55
C ARG A 667 -16.99 30.91 -13.28
N MET A 668 -17.97 30.01 -13.18
CA MET A 668 -19.37 30.38 -12.95
C MET A 668 -19.63 30.87 -11.51
N LEU A 669 -18.98 30.30 -10.49
CA LEU A 669 -19.01 30.87 -9.13
C LEU A 669 -18.47 32.31 -9.10
N LYS A 670 -17.38 32.57 -9.83
CA LYS A 670 -16.76 33.88 -9.97
C LYS A 670 -17.64 34.88 -10.73
N GLU A 671 -18.18 34.49 -11.87
CA GLU A 671 -18.86 35.39 -12.82
C GLU A 671 -20.36 35.62 -12.50
N ASP A 672 -21.07 34.59 -12.01
CA ASP A 672 -22.53 34.64 -11.83
C ASP A 672 -22.96 34.98 -10.38
N TYR A 673 -22.13 34.69 -9.36
CA TYR A 673 -22.48 34.80 -7.93
C TYR A 673 -21.58 35.74 -7.11
N ALA A 674 -20.31 35.84 -7.46
CA ALA A 674 -19.33 36.77 -6.89
C ALA A 674 -19.31 36.80 -5.34
N GLU A 675 -19.34 37.98 -4.73
CA GLU A 675 -19.23 38.21 -3.28
C GLU A 675 -20.28 37.45 -2.44
N GLN A 676 -21.44 37.10 -3.00
CA GLN A 676 -22.50 36.39 -2.26
C GLN A 676 -22.05 34.98 -1.87
N ALA A 677 -21.31 34.30 -2.74
CA ALA A 677 -20.79 32.97 -2.48
C ALA A 677 -19.72 32.95 -1.37
N VAL A 678 -18.97 34.05 -1.16
CA VAL A 678 -18.02 34.17 -0.02
C VAL A 678 -18.75 34.02 1.32
N SER A 679 -19.89 34.71 1.46
CA SER A 679 -20.73 34.66 2.67
C SER A 679 -21.42 33.30 2.85
N TYR A 680 -21.85 32.65 1.76
CA TYR A 680 -22.38 31.29 1.82
C TYR A 680 -21.31 30.29 2.28
N ILE A 681 -20.16 30.28 1.59
CA ILE A 681 -19.04 29.37 1.87
C ILE A 681 -18.60 29.48 3.33
N PHE A 682 -18.40 30.69 3.87
CA PHE A 682 -17.95 30.86 5.26
C PHE A 682 -18.92 30.28 6.29
N ASN A 683 -20.24 30.40 6.07
CA ASN A 683 -21.25 30.00 7.05
C ASN A 683 -21.67 28.53 6.96
N TYR A 684 -21.49 27.87 5.81
CA TYR A 684 -22.01 26.52 5.56
C TYR A 684 -20.94 25.48 5.17
N GLU A 685 -19.90 25.87 4.44
CA GLU A 685 -18.92 24.95 3.83
C GLU A 685 -17.52 25.00 4.49
N PHE A 686 -17.25 26.03 5.30
CA PHE A 686 -15.91 26.38 5.79
C PHE A 686 -15.37 25.45 6.88
N CYS A 687 -16.25 24.79 7.64
CA CYS A 687 -15.87 23.83 8.68
C CYS A 687 -15.56 22.44 8.09
N THR A 688 -14.71 22.42 7.05
CA THR A 688 -14.35 21.23 6.29
C THR A 688 -12.94 20.73 6.61
N TYR A 689 -12.76 19.41 6.58
CA TYR A 689 -11.46 18.73 6.58
C TYR A 689 -10.99 18.35 5.17
N SER A 690 -11.84 18.50 4.15
CA SER A 690 -11.50 18.14 2.77
C SER A 690 -10.59 19.17 2.13
N GLY A 691 -9.37 18.76 1.76
CA GLY A 691 -8.42 19.59 1.02
C GLY A 691 -8.91 20.00 -0.38
N LEU A 692 -9.80 19.21 -1.00
CA LEU A 692 -10.43 19.56 -2.28
C LEU A 692 -11.45 20.68 -2.11
N THR A 693 -12.29 20.60 -1.06
CA THR A 693 -13.23 21.67 -0.71
C THR A 693 -12.47 22.94 -0.33
N LEU A 694 -11.42 22.83 0.50
CA LEU A 694 -10.60 23.98 0.90
C LEU A 694 -9.91 24.66 -0.30
N ARG A 695 -9.50 23.90 -1.33
CA ARG A 695 -8.99 24.46 -2.60
C ARG A 695 -10.07 25.20 -3.40
N ALA A 696 -11.33 24.76 -3.37
CA ALA A 696 -12.45 25.49 -3.98
C ALA A 696 -12.77 26.79 -3.22
N ILE A 697 -12.67 26.78 -1.89
CA ILE A 697 -12.75 28.00 -1.06
C ILE A 697 -11.62 28.97 -1.44
N GLU A 698 -10.39 28.46 -1.52
CA GLU A 698 -9.20 29.25 -1.84
C GLU A 698 -9.31 29.98 -3.19
N GLU A 699 -9.62 29.28 -4.28
CA GLU A 699 -9.77 29.89 -5.61
C GLU A 699 -10.91 30.91 -5.67
N HIS A 700 -12.01 30.73 -4.92
CA HIS A 700 -13.08 31.73 -4.87
C HIS A 700 -12.71 32.94 -4.00
N PHE A 701 -12.12 32.73 -2.83
CA PHE A 701 -11.75 33.82 -1.90
C PHE A 701 -10.61 34.70 -2.45
N LYS A 702 -9.76 34.14 -3.31
CA LYS A 702 -8.66 34.82 -4.03
C LYS A 702 -9.12 35.95 -4.95
N GLU A 703 -10.35 35.89 -5.47
CA GLU A 703 -10.97 36.94 -6.28
C GLU A 703 -11.65 38.03 -5.41
N PHE A 704 -12.03 37.70 -4.18
CA PHE A 704 -12.81 38.55 -3.27
C PHE A 704 -12.08 38.82 -1.95
N LYS A 705 -10.76 39.07 -2.02
CA LYS A 705 -9.85 39.13 -0.85
C LYS A 705 -10.34 40.02 0.29
N ASP A 706 -10.88 41.21 0.00
CA ASP A 706 -11.36 42.15 1.04
C ASP A 706 -12.55 41.59 1.84
N THR A 707 -13.53 41.02 1.13
CA THR A 707 -14.71 40.38 1.73
C THR A 707 -14.34 39.08 2.44
N ALA A 708 -13.42 38.30 1.88
CA ALA A 708 -12.86 37.12 2.51
C ALA A 708 -12.12 37.47 3.81
N ALA A 709 -11.24 38.49 3.80
CA ALA A 709 -10.45 38.91 4.96
C ALA A 709 -11.32 39.21 6.19
N TYR A 710 -12.45 39.89 6.02
CA TYR A 710 -13.41 40.14 7.11
C TYR A 710 -13.85 38.84 7.79
N TYR A 711 -14.30 37.84 7.03
CA TYR A 711 -14.74 36.56 7.56
C TYR A 711 -13.58 35.72 8.13
N LEU A 712 -12.41 35.75 7.48
CA LEU A 712 -11.21 35.05 7.96
C LEU A 712 -10.73 35.59 9.32
N TYR A 713 -10.78 36.91 9.55
CA TYR A 713 -10.51 37.49 10.86
C TYR A 713 -11.57 37.09 11.91
N GLN A 714 -12.84 36.90 11.54
CA GLN A 714 -13.85 36.36 12.46
C GLN A 714 -13.56 34.89 12.82
N GLY A 715 -13.12 34.08 11.84
CA GLY A 715 -12.82 32.67 12.05
C GLY A 715 -11.58 32.40 12.91
N LEU A 716 -10.66 33.36 13.07
CA LEU A 716 -9.54 33.26 14.03
C LEU A 716 -9.98 33.19 15.51
N GLU A 717 -11.15 33.75 15.81
CA GLU A 717 -11.72 33.88 17.16
C GLU A 717 -12.88 32.89 17.41
N ALA A 718 -13.04 31.87 16.54
CA ALA A 718 -14.08 30.86 16.67
C ALA A 718 -13.71 29.79 17.72
N ASP A 719 -14.70 29.28 18.46
CA ASP A 719 -14.56 28.15 19.40
C ASP A 719 -14.25 26.79 18.71
N ASN A 720 -14.06 26.77 17.39
CA ASN A 720 -13.86 25.58 16.57
C ASN A 720 -12.47 25.61 15.90
N ASP A 721 -11.58 24.74 16.37
CA ASP A 721 -10.20 24.55 15.91
C ASP A 721 -10.06 24.43 14.38
N THR A 722 -11.04 23.83 13.69
CA THR A 722 -11.02 23.62 12.23
C THR A 722 -11.34 24.91 11.48
N ILE A 723 -12.28 25.72 11.98
CA ILE A 723 -12.54 27.07 11.46
C ILE A 723 -11.31 27.98 11.69
N VAL A 724 -10.66 27.87 12.86
CA VAL A 724 -9.43 28.62 13.16
C VAL A 724 -8.29 28.19 12.23
N ARG A 725 -8.05 26.89 12.03
CA ARG A 725 -7.03 26.35 11.11
C ARG A 725 -7.26 26.78 9.66
N ASN A 726 -8.50 26.66 9.16
CA ASN A 726 -8.85 27.05 7.80
C ASN A 726 -8.72 28.57 7.61
N SER A 727 -9.03 29.37 8.63
CA SER A 727 -8.78 30.82 8.62
C SER A 727 -7.30 31.16 8.55
N ILE A 728 -6.46 30.52 9.37
CA ILE A 728 -4.99 30.71 9.35
C ILE A 728 -4.42 30.33 7.98
N TYR A 729 -4.81 29.17 7.44
CA TYR A 729 -4.36 28.69 6.13
C TYR A 729 -4.70 29.68 5.01
N LEU A 730 -5.93 30.17 4.95
CA LEU A 730 -6.39 31.09 3.90
C LEU A 730 -5.83 32.51 4.06
N LEU A 731 -5.67 33.04 5.28
CA LEU A 731 -4.95 34.31 5.49
C LEU A 731 -3.52 34.25 4.92
N GLY A 732 -2.88 33.08 5.02
CA GLY A 732 -1.60 32.78 4.37
C GLY A 732 -1.68 32.69 2.85
N GLN A 733 -2.47 31.74 2.31
CA GLN A 733 -2.56 31.48 0.85
C GLN A 733 -3.01 32.69 0.04
N LEU A 734 -3.94 33.47 0.58
CA LEU A 734 -4.52 34.63 -0.10
C LEU A 734 -3.65 35.89 0.06
N GLU A 735 -2.51 35.81 0.74
CA GLU A 735 -1.58 36.92 1.02
C GLU A 735 -2.33 38.16 1.58
N ILE A 736 -3.13 37.97 2.64
CA ILE A 736 -3.99 39.03 3.19
C ILE A 736 -3.14 40.09 3.93
N GLU A 737 -3.11 41.31 3.39
CA GLU A 737 -2.38 42.42 3.98
C GLU A 737 -2.79 42.70 5.44
N GLY A 738 -1.80 43.01 6.28
CA GLY A 738 -1.99 43.27 7.71
C GLY A 738 -2.18 42.02 8.60
N ALA A 739 -2.37 40.82 8.04
CA ALA A 739 -2.63 39.62 8.84
C ALA A 739 -1.43 39.18 9.71
N ALA A 740 -0.20 39.47 9.26
CA ALA A 740 1.04 39.04 9.91
C ALA A 740 1.10 39.40 11.40
N ASP A 741 0.81 40.66 11.77
CA ASP A 741 0.85 41.13 13.16
C ASP A 741 -0.19 40.44 14.06
N THR A 742 -1.27 39.90 13.51
CA THR A 742 -2.28 39.12 14.25
C THR A 742 -1.83 37.67 14.41
N LEU A 743 -1.31 37.07 13.34
CA LEU A 743 -0.81 35.68 13.35
C LEU A 743 0.45 35.52 14.22
N ILE A 744 1.36 36.51 14.26
CA ILE A 744 2.52 36.55 15.16
C ILE A 744 2.06 36.50 16.63
N LYS A 745 1.12 37.37 17.03
CA LYS A 745 0.59 37.37 18.41
C LYS A 745 -0.08 36.05 18.79
N LYS A 746 -0.70 35.37 17.82
CA LYS A 746 -1.30 34.04 18.01
C LYS A 746 -0.24 32.93 18.13
N LEU A 747 0.91 33.07 17.45
CA LEU A 747 2.06 32.17 17.56
C LEU A 747 2.86 32.37 18.86
N GLU A 748 2.95 33.59 19.36
CA GLU A 748 3.59 33.92 20.65
C GLU A 748 2.78 33.42 21.87
N ASP A 749 1.45 33.34 21.74
CA ASP A 749 0.55 32.85 22.80
C ASP A 749 0.54 31.32 22.85
N LYS A 750 1.26 30.78 23.84
CA LYS A 750 1.45 29.34 24.11
C LYS A 750 0.17 28.50 24.28
N ARG A 751 -1.01 29.10 24.36
CA ARG A 751 -2.29 28.38 24.25
C ARG A 751 -2.57 27.86 22.84
N ASN A 752 -1.88 28.38 21.82
CA ASN A 752 -2.04 28.04 20.41
C ASN A 752 -0.89 27.16 19.87
N ASP A 753 -0.06 26.52 20.71
CA ASP A 753 1.04 25.68 20.23
C ASP A 753 0.56 24.52 19.33
N SER A 754 -0.69 24.05 19.50
CA SER A 754 -1.38 23.09 18.61
C SER A 754 -1.76 23.65 17.23
N LEU A 755 -1.53 24.94 16.98
CA LEU A 755 -1.74 25.66 15.72
C LEU A 755 -0.42 26.17 15.12
N ALA A 756 0.73 25.98 15.80
CA ALA A 756 2.01 26.56 15.42
C ALA A 756 2.42 26.25 13.97
N GLY A 757 2.27 25.00 13.52
CA GLY A 757 2.57 24.61 12.14
C GLY A 757 1.73 25.36 11.09
N SER A 758 0.43 25.57 11.36
CA SER A 758 -0.44 26.38 10.49
C SER A 758 -0.02 27.85 10.48
N LEU A 759 0.30 28.40 11.65
CA LEU A 759 0.71 29.80 11.84
C LEU A 759 2.05 30.09 11.14
N VAL A 760 3.06 29.25 11.34
CA VAL A 760 4.37 29.36 10.67
C VAL A 760 4.24 29.25 9.16
N SER A 761 3.46 28.28 8.65
CA SER A 761 3.19 28.14 7.21
C SER A 761 2.50 29.38 6.62
N ALA A 762 1.53 29.96 7.33
CA ALA A 762 0.82 31.16 6.89
C ALA A 762 1.71 32.42 6.91
N LEU A 763 2.54 32.59 7.95
CA LEU A 763 3.51 33.68 8.05
C LEU A 763 4.61 33.60 6.97
N GLY A 764 5.02 32.36 6.63
CA GLY A 764 5.88 32.08 5.47
C GLY A 764 5.26 32.55 4.15
N LYS A 765 4.00 32.19 3.89
CA LYS A 765 3.27 32.58 2.67
C LYS A 765 3.04 34.09 2.57
N LEU A 766 2.75 34.75 3.70
CA LEU A 766 2.68 36.21 3.82
C LEU A 766 4.02 36.93 3.64
N LYS A 767 5.14 36.19 3.54
CA LYS A 767 6.51 36.74 3.44
C LYS A 767 6.80 37.74 4.56
N ALA A 768 6.35 37.41 5.78
CA ALA A 768 6.37 38.31 6.92
C ALA A 768 7.76 38.39 7.57
N ASN A 769 8.66 39.22 7.04
CA ASN A 769 10.01 39.43 7.60
C ASN A 769 10.01 39.74 9.11
N GLN A 770 9.00 40.46 9.63
CA GLN A 770 8.91 40.76 11.06
C GLN A 770 8.54 39.52 11.93
N ALA A 771 8.08 38.43 11.33
CA ALA A 771 7.75 37.19 12.02
C ALA A 771 8.96 36.30 12.36
N VAL A 772 10.12 36.49 11.71
CA VAL A 772 11.30 35.61 11.89
C VAL A 772 11.63 35.37 13.38
N PRO A 773 11.71 36.38 14.27
CA PRO A 773 12.01 36.14 15.69
C PRO A 773 10.95 35.33 16.46
N ALA A 774 9.70 35.26 15.98
CA ALA A 774 8.64 34.44 16.56
C ALA A 774 8.58 33.02 15.94
N ILE A 775 9.19 32.81 14.77
CA ILE A 775 9.30 31.51 14.10
C ILE A 775 10.54 30.74 14.59
N VAL A 776 11.68 31.41 14.82
CA VAL A 776 12.94 30.81 15.29
C VAL A 776 12.78 29.84 16.49
N PRO A 777 11.96 30.11 17.53
CA PRO A 777 11.76 29.18 18.65
C PRO A 777 11.12 27.82 18.30
N TYR A 778 10.73 27.60 17.04
CA TYR A 778 10.20 26.34 16.54
C TYR A 778 11.21 25.57 15.65
N ALA A 779 12.43 26.08 15.45
CA ALA A 779 13.50 25.37 14.76
C ALA A 779 13.95 24.13 15.56
N ASP A 780 14.28 24.28 16.85
CA ASP A 780 14.65 23.17 17.76
C ASP A 780 13.47 22.24 18.16
N HIS A 781 12.39 22.17 17.35
CA HIS A 781 11.17 21.47 17.74
C HIS A 781 11.27 19.95 17.55
N HIS A 782 10.87 19.19 18.59
CA HIS A 782 10.98 17.73 18.66
C HIS A 782 10.40 16.98 17.44
N LYS A 783 9.31 17.47 16.84
CA LYS A 783 8.74 16.89 15.61
C LYS A 783 9.46 17.40 14.37
N GLU A 784 10.05 16.48 13.61
CA GLU A 784 10.70 16.68 12.29
C GLU A 784 9.90 17.65 11.40
N ARG A 785 8.62 17.32 11.14
CA ARG A 785 7.70 18.10 10.32
C ARG A 785 7.54 19.58 10.74
N MET A 786 7.77 19.92 12.01
CA MET A 786 7.73 21.33 12.44
C MET A 786 8.99 22.08 12.00
N ARG A 787 10.16 21.43 12.01
CA ARG A 787 11.44 21.99 11.55
C ARG A 787 11.42 22.21 10.03
N ILE A 788 10.90 21.23 9.29
CA ILE A 788 10.59 21.38 7.85
C ILE A 788 9.71 22.61 7.60
N LEU A 789 8.62 22.79 8.37
CA LEU A 789 7.72 23.94 8.22
C LEU A 789 8.38 25.29 8.53
N VAL A 790 9.37 25.32 9.44
CA VAL A 790 10.18 26.52 9.75
C VAL A 790 11.09 26.87 8.58
N ALA A 791 11.84 25.90 8.06
CA ALA A 791 12.67 26.10 6.87
C ALA A 791 11.84 26.49 5.64
N GLU A 792 10.68 25.85 5.43
CA GLU A 792 9.68 26.23 4.41
C GLU A 792 9.21 27.69 4.55
N ALA A 793 9.08 28.20 5.77
CA ALA A 793 8.65 29.58 6.01
C ALA A 793 9.78 30.55 5.71
N PHE A 794 11.00 30.27 6.17
CA PHE A 794 12.19 31.08 5.89
C PHE A 794 12.53 31.13 4.39
N SER A 795 12.40 30.01 3.67
CA SER A 795 12.53 29.92 2.21
C SER A 795 11.63 30.91 1.44
N LYS A 796 10.43 31.21 1.97
CA LYS A 796 9.46 32.14 1.37
C LYS A 796 9.63 33.58 1.86
N ILE A 797 10.06 33.76 3.10
CA ILE A 797 10.32 35.07 3.73
C ILE A 797 11.62 35.71 3.19
N LYS A 798 12.63 34.89 2.85
CA LYS A 798 13.92 35.33 2.25
C LYS A 798 14.65 36.42 3.05
N ASP A 799 14.63 36.33 4.38
CA ASP A 799 15.27 37.30 5.27
C ASP A 799 16.59 36.75 5.83
N GLU A 800 17.66 37.54 5.70
CA GLU A 800 19.02 37.19 6.15
C GLU A 800 19.11 36.71 7.61
N ARG A 801 18.19 37.15 8.48
CA ARG A 801 18.17 36.76 9.91
C ARG A 801 17.80 35.29 10.14
N ALA A 802 17.32 34.59 9.10
CA ALA A 802 17.09 33.16 9.14
C ALA A 802 18.35 32.32 8.81
N VAL A 803 19.35 32.90 8.12
CA VAL A 803 20.52 32.15 7.62
C VAL A 803 21.27 31.37 8.71
N PRO A 804 21.53 31.91 9.92
CA PRO A 804 22.23 31.14 10.96
C PRO A 804 21.47 29.87 11.37
N VAL A 805 20.15 29.97 11.57
CA VAL A 805 19.30 28.84 11.97
C VAL A 805 19.26 27.79 10.88
N LEU A 806 19.13 28.23 9.62
CA LEU A 806 19.16 27.33 8.47
C LEU A 806 20.52 26.64 8.26
N ILE A 807 21.63 27.18 8.78
CA ILE A 807 22.95 26.53 8.75
C ILE A 807 23.10 25.52 9.89
N ASP A 808 22.52 25.79 11.06
CA ASP A 808 22.37 24.82 12.14
C ASP A 808 21.50 23.62 11.67
N ASP A 809 20.37 23.89 11.00
CA ASP A 809 19.45 22.88 10.42
C ASP A 809 20.12 21.96 9.37
N LEU A 810 21.23 22.36 8.73
CA LEU A 810 22.00 21.48 7.84
C LEU A 810 22.68 20.31 8.58
N SER A 811 22.73 20.35 9.92
CA SER A 811 23.26 19.28 10.78
C SER A 811 22.18 18.40 11.43
N ASP A 812 20.90 18.60 11.06
CA ASP A 812 19.78 17.85 11.64
C ASP A 812 19.89 16.33 11.40
N PRO A 813 19.56 15.48 12.38
CA PRO A 813 19.60 14.02 12.20
C PRO A 813 18.70 13.50 11.08
N TYR A 814 17.68 14.24 10.65
CA TYR A 814 16.82 13.87 9.53
C TYR A 814 17.22 14.65 8.25
N PHE A 815 17.77 13.95 7.25
CA PHE A 815 17.04 13.89 5.99
C PHE A 815 16.37 15.16 5.50
N THR A 816 15.07 15.14 5.73
CA THR A 816 14.05 16.07 5.27
C THR A 816 14.22 17.48 5.81
N VAL A 817 14.85 17.64 6.99
CA VAL A 817 15.17 18.94 7.59
C VAL A 817 16.43 19.50 6.94
N ARG A 818 17.50 18.70 6.79
CA ARG A 818 18.71 19.08 6.04
C ARG A 818 18.35 19.51 4.61
N ALA A 819 17.43 18.78 3.98
CA ALA A 819 16.85 19.11 2.68
C ALA A 819 16.16 20.48 2.66
N ALA A 820 15.17 20.68 3.54
CA ALA A 820 14.39 21.91 3.62
C ALA A 820 15.27 23.14 3.88
N ALA A 821 16.31 22.98 4.69
CA ALA A 821 17.31 24.00 4.99
C ALA A 821 18.16 24.38 3.77
N MET A 822 18.69 23.41 3.01
CA MET A 822 19.38 23.66 1.74
C MET A 822 18.48 24.42 0.75
N ALA A 823 17.21 24.03 0.63
CA ALA A 823 16.25 24.70 -0.24
C ALA A 823 15.86 26.11 0.25
N ALA A 824 15.89 26.37 1.55
CA ALA A 824 15.67 27.69 2.13
C ALA A 824 16.85 28.64 1.90
N LEU A 825 18.08 28.18 2.14
CA LEU A 825 19.31 28.94 1.86
C LEU A 825 19.42 29.30 0.37
N ALA A 826 19.15 28.33 -0.53
CA ALA A 826 19.13 28.55 -1.97
C ALA A 826 18.04 29.53 -2.45
N GLN A 827 17.01 29.78 -1.64
CA GLN A 827 16.01 30.82 -1.91
C GLN A 827 16.35 32.17 -1.28
N ILE A 828 17.23 32.22 -0.28
CA ILE A 828 17.75 33.48 0.29
C ILE A 828 18.81 34.11 -0.63
N GLY A 829 19.59 33.31 -1.36
CA GLY A 829 20.54 33.80 -2.37
C GLY A 829 21.88 34.26 -1.78
N GLU A 830 22.46 35.35 -2.30
CA GLU A 830 23.83 35.81 -2.01
C GLU A 830 24.15 35.87 -0.49
N ALA A 831 23.20 36.32 0.33
CA ALA A 831 23.36 36.44 1.79
C ALA A 831 23.63 35.11 2.53
N ALA A 832 23.42 33.96 1.89
CA ALA A 832 23.77 32.64 2.44
C ALA A 832 25.25 32.25 2.21
N LEU A 833 25.95 32.86 1.24
CA LEU A 833 27.28 32.42 0.78
C LEU A 833 28.36 32.55 1.84
N GLU A 834 28.69 33.77 2.29
CA GLU A 834 29.75 34.00 3.29
C GLU A 834 29.50 33.20 4.60
N PRO A 835 28.28 33.13 5.15
CA PRO A 835 27.98 32.25 6.28
C PRO A 835 28.26 30.76 6.03
N LEU A 836 27.90 30.23 4.86
CA LEU A 836 28.16 28.82 4.48
C LEU A 836 29.66 28.55 4.27
N GLU A 837 30.39 29.47 3.63
CA GLU A 837 31.85 29.39 3.45
C GLU A 837 32.56 29.36 4.83
N ILE A 838 32.15 30.24 5.74
CA ILE A 838 32.65 30.31 7.11
C ILE A 838 32.37 29.03 7.90
N GLU A 839 31.21 28.38 7.71
CA GLU A 839 30.92 27.10 8.38
C GLU A 839 31.67 25.91 7.76
N LEU A 840 31.86 25.88 6.44
CA LEU A 840 32.67 24.85 5.78
C LEU A 840 34.14 24.89 6.26
N ASP A 841 34.68 26.08 6.50
CA ASP A 841 36.00 26.30 7.11
C ASP A 841 36.09 25.81 8.56
N LYS A 842 34.97 25.72 9.28
CA LYS A 842 34.87 25.19 10.65
C LYS A 842 34.58 23.68 10.69
N ALA A 843 33.82 23.16 9.73
CA ALA A 843 33.38 21.76 9.64
C ALA A 843 34.55 20.78 9.57
N ARG A 844 34.42 19.61 10.22
CA ARG A 844 35.48 18.58 10.33
C ARG A 844 35.03 17.15 10.04
N LYS A 845 33.73 16.94 9.87
CA LYS A 845 33.15 15.64 9.52
C LYS A 845 32.79 15.67 8.01
N PRO A 846 33.15 14.65 7.21
CA PRO A 846 32.90 14.68 5.76
C PRO A 846 31.43 14.77 5.35
N ASP A 847 30.53 14.10 6.08
CA ASP A 847 29.07 14.17 5.94
C ASP A 847 28.53 15.61 5.94
N TYR A 848 28.94 16.42 6.92
CA TYR A 848 28.50 17.81 7.06
C TYR A 848 29.18 18.72 6.03
N GLN A 849 30.44 18.46 5.69
CA GLN A 849 31.14 19.18 4.61
C GLN A 849 30.48 18.94 3.25
N THR A 850 30.00 17.72 2.98
CA THR A 850 29.22 17.38 1.78
C THR A 850 27.90 18.15 1.73
N THR A 851 27.15 18.20 2.83
CA THR A 851 25.90 18.99 2.92
C THR A 851 26.16 20.48 2.71
N LEU A 852 27.24 21.04 3.27
CA LEU A 852 27.61 22.46 3.10
C LEU A 852 28.03 22.80 1.66
N LEU A 853 28.79 21.93 0.98
CA LEU A 853 29.11 22.11 -0.46
C LEU A 853 27.86 21.99 -1.33
N ARG A 854 26.96 21.03 -1.03
CA ARG A 854 25.66 20.88 -1.72
C ARG A 854 24.78 22.12 -1.52
N ALA A 855 24.76 22.70 -0.32
CA ALA A 855 24.10 23.97 -0.03
C ALA A 855 24.69 25.13 -0.85
N LEU A 856 26.02 25.29 -0.84
CA LEU A 856 26.73 26.34 -1.60
C LEU A 856 26.45 26.24 -3.11
N ARG A 857 26.50 25.04 -3.69
CA ARG A 857 26.12 24.83 -5.10
C ARG A 857 24.67 25.19 -5.33
N ASN A 858 23.74 24.71 -4.50
CA ASN A 858 22.32 24.99 -4.67
C ASN A 858 21.99 26.49 -4.56
N VAL A 859 22.71 27.27 -3.72
CA VAL A 859 22.66 28.73 -3.73
C VAL A 859 23.20 29.28 -5.05
N TYR A 860 24.43 28.91 -5.43
CA TYR A 860 25.09 29.42 -6.63
C TYR A 860 24.27 29.18 -7.91
N THR A 861 23.74 27.97 -8.14
CA THR A 861 22.92 27.65 -9.32
C THR A 861 21.67 28.54 -9.39
N LYS A 862 21.09 28.92 -8.23
CA LYS A 862 19.89 29.77 -8.10
C LYS A 862 20.14 31.28 -8.20
N LEU A 863 21.39 31.75 -8.14
CA LEU A 863 21.71 33.15 -8.38
C LEU A 863 21.39 33.58 -9.81
N GLU A 864 21.07 34.86 -10.00
CA GLU A 864 20.96 35.48 -11.32
C GLU A 864 22.35 35.60 -11.99
N ASP A 865 22.40 35.63 -13.33
CA ASP A 865 23.69 35.67 -14.05
C ASP A 865 24.51 36.96 -13.78
N GLU A 866 23.88 38.03 -13.29
CA GLU A 866 24.57 39.25 -12.85
C GLU A 866 25.28 39.07 -11.49
N GLU A 867 24.80 38.16 -10.65
CA GLU A 867 25.37 37.84 -9.32
C GLU A 867 26.52 36.81 -9.43
N LYS A 868 26.52 35.98 -10.48
CA LYS A 868 27.53 34.93 -10.79
C LYS A 868 28.87 35.49 -11.29
N THR A 869 29.42 36.47 -10.57
CA THR A 869 30.65 37.20 -10.91
C THR A 869 31.88 36.28 -11.02
N SER A 870 32.91 36.74 -11.75
CA SER A 870 34.18 36.00 -11.87
C SER A 870 34.89 35.80 -10.53
N ASP A 871 34.79 36.77 -9.62
CA ASP A 871 35.36 36.70 -8.26
C ASP A 871 34.68 35.61 -7.43
N LEU A 872 33.35 35.54 -7.48
CA LEU A 872 32.57 34.47 -6.83
C LEU A 872 32.89 33.09 -7.42
N LYS A 873 33.01 32.97 -8.75
CA LYS A 873 33.39 31.72 -9.42
C LYS A 873 34.79 31.25 -9.00
N GLU A 874 35.77 32.15 -8.97
CA GLU A 874 37.14 31.86 -8.54
C GLU A 874 37.19 31.46 -7.06
N ARG A 875 36.48 32.20 -6.18
CA ARG A 875 36.37 31.90 -4.74
C ARG A 875 35.75 30.53 -4.45
N LEU A 876 34.62 30.20 -5.08
CA LEU A 876 33.96 28.89 -4.91
C LEU A 876 34.81 27.75 -5.51
N ALA A 877 35.55 27.99 -6.61
CA ALA A 877 36.48 27.02 -7.16
C ALA A 877 37.67 26.76 -6.24
N GLU A 878 38.31 27.79 -5.67
CA GLU A 878 39.38 27.64 -4.68
C GLU A 878 38.91 26.89 -3.42
N LEU A 879 37.66 27.13 -2.99
CA LEU A 879 37.02 26.48 -1.84
C LEU A 879 36.71 24.98 -2.10
N ALA A 880 36.28 24.62 -3.31
CA ALA A 880 35.93 23.25 -3.67
C ALA A 880 37.15 22.35 -3.92
N ARG A 881 38.23 22.89 -4.51
CA ARG A 881 39.42 22.14 -4.94
C ARG A 881 40.07 21.22 -3.90
N PRO A 882 40.20 21.57 -2.60
CA PRO A 882 40.78 20.69 -1.58
C PRO A 882 39.98 19.40 -1.32
N TYR A 883 38.73 19.34 -1.76
CA TYR A 883 37.83 18.21 -1.52
C TYR A 883 37.82 17.16 -2.64
N LEU A 884 38.45 17.43 -3.79
CA LEU A 884 38.57 16.47 -4.89
C LEU A 884 39.35 15.20 -4.48
N ASP A 885 40.38 15.35 -3.64
CA ASP A 885 41.18 14.23 -3.11
C ASP A 885 40.59 13.62 -1.81
N ALA A 886 39.35 13.95 -1.44
CA ALA A 886 38.75 13.48 -0.18
C ALA A 886 38.49 11.97 -0.17
N SER A 887 38.73 11.31 0.96
CA SER A 887 38.48 9.86 1.08
C SER A 887 36.99 9.49 1.04
N TYR A 888 36.10 10.41 1.40
CA TYR A 888 34.65 10.19 1.40
C TYR A 888 34.05 10.50 0.02
N PRO A 889 33.41 9.53 -0.68
CA PRO A 889 33.03 9.69 -2.09
C PRO A 889 32.12 10.89 -2.37
N ALA A 890 31.04 11.07 -1.60
CA ALA A 890 30.11 12.18 -1.80
C ALA A 890 30.75 13.57 -1.59
N LEU A 891 31.82 13.66 -0.78
CA LEU A 891 32.54 14.92 -0.60
C LEU A 891 33.36 15.27 -1.86
N ARG A 892 33.94 14.28 -2.55
CA ARG A 892 34.57 14.47 -3.87
C ARG A 892 33.53 14.87 -4.91
N GLU A 893 32.44 14.13 -4.95
CA GLU A 893 31.41 14.21 -5.98
C GLU A 893 30.61 15.53 -5.90
N GLN A 894 30.25 16.01 -4.71
CA GLN A 894 29.64 17.35 -4.57
C GLN A 894 30.65 18.49 -4.83
N ALA A 895 31.94 18.31 -4.52
CA ALA A 895 32.99 19.28 -4.85
C ALA A 895 33.21 19.38 -6.37
N GLN A 896 33.22 18.24 -7.08
CA GLN A 896 33.29 18.19 -8.54
C GLN A 896 32.07 18.86 -9.18
N ARG A 897 30.84 18.53 -8.74
CA ARG A 897 29.62 19.20 -9.25
C ARG A 897 29.62 20.72 -9.03
N LEU A 898 30.18 21.21 -7.93
CA LEU A 898 30.34 22.65 -7.69
C LEU A 898 31.37 23.26 -8.67
N LEU A 899 32.47 22.56 -8.95
CA LEU A 899 33.47 23.00 -9.92
C LEU A 899 32.93 23.04 -11.36
N ASP A 900 32.12 22.06 -11.76
CA ASP A 900 31.51 22.04 -13.10
C ASP A 900 30.53 23.20 -13.30
N GLU A 901 29.73 23.56 -12.29
CA GLU A 901 28.81 24.72 -12.29
C GLU A 901 29.53 26.08 -12.33
N VAL A 902 30.69 26.22 -11.67
CA VAL A 902 31.43 27.51 -11.67
C VAL A 902 32.39 27.66 -12.85
N GLU A 903 33.06 26.57 -13.29
CA GLU A 903 34.06 26.58 -14.37
C GLU A 903 33.51 26.20 -15.75
N GLY A 904 32.36 25.51 -15.84
CA GLY A 904 31.75 25.10 -17.11
C GLY A 904 32.48 23.94 -17.81
N ARG A 905 32.81 22.89 -17.05
CA ARG A 905 33.42 21.64 -17.56
C ARG A 905 32.40 20.51 -17.65
N SER A 906 32.78 19.42 -18.31
CA SER A 906 32.02 18.17 -18.34
C SER A 906 32.39 17.27 -17.17
N ILE A 907 31.38 16.53 -16.70
CA ILE A 907 31.40 15.50 -15.66
C ILE A 907 32.62 14.57 -15.78
N LEU A 908 33.24 14.23 -14.64
CA LEU A 908 34.22 13.14 -14.53
C LEU A 908 33.52 11.79 -14.71
N SER A 909 34.17 10.84 -15.39
CA SER A 909 33.62 9.50 -15.58
C SER A 909 33.42 8.74 -14.26
N PRO A 910 32.51 7.74 -14.20
CA PRO A 910 32.38 6.83 -13.05
C PRO A 910 33.74 6.27 -12.58
N THR A 911 34.60 5.87 -13.52
CA THR A 911 35.96 5.37 -13.27
C THR A 911 36.83 6.37 -12.49
N GLU A 912 36.73 7.66 -12.80
CA GLU A 912 37.48 8.74 -12.14
C GLU A 912 36.91 9.13 -10.76
N LEU A 913 35.59 8.95 -10.55
CA LEU A 913 34.92 9.26 -9.28
C LEU A 913 35.04 8.13 -8.24
N PHE A 914 34.90 6.89 -8.69
CA PHE A 914 34.79 5.70 -7.83
C PHE A 914 36.10 4.92 -7.70
N GLY A 915 37.02 5.05 -8.67
CA GLY A 915 38.38 4.48 -8.57
C GLY A 915 38.47 3.00 -8.96
N TYR A 916 37.49 2.49 -9.70
CA TYR A 916 37.54 1.15 -10.31
C TYR A 916 38.79 0.97 -11.20
N PRO A 917 39.45 -0.20 -11.18
CA PRO A 917 40.73 -0.39 -11.85
C PRO A 917 40.59 -0.41 -13.38
N GLU A 918 41.34 0.47 -14.06
CA GLU A 918 41.35 0.71 -15.51
C GLU A 918 41.83 -0.49 -16.39
N GLN A 919 41.85 -1.73 -15.89
CA GLN A 919 42.53 -2.87 -16.53
C GLN A 919 41.83 -4.24 -16.37
N ALA A 920 40.84 -4.49 -17.23
CA ALA A 920 40.36 -5.83 -17.59
C ALA A 920 39.96 -5.98 -19.09
N TRP A 921 40.38 -5.04 -19.95
CA TRP A 921 39.92 -4.94 -21.36
C TRP A 921 41.06 -5.23 -22.37
N ASP A 922 41.20 -6.49 -22.82
CA ASP A 922 42.03 -6.94 -23.98
C ASP A 922 41.53 -8.29 -24.55
#